data_AF-A0A9E1Z0S0-F1
#
_entry.id   AF-A0A9E1Z0S0-F1
#
_cell.length_a   1.000
_cell.length_b   1.000
_cell.length_c   1.000
_cell.angle_alpha   90.00
_cell.angle_beta   90.00
_cell.angle_gamma   90.00
#
_symmetry.space_group_name_H-M   'P 1'
#
loop_
_entity.id
_entity.type
_entity.pdbx_description
1 polymer ?
#
loop_
_entity_poly.entity_id
_entity_poly.type
_entity_poly.pdbx_seq_one_letter_code
_entity_poly.pdbx_strand_id
1 'polypeptide(L)'
;MLQDRIKQIIAAGIAVTSISVGGLMLPAILQESEDNTLRYTNNAVEGAPGWVNTIGKSIGAFRGLLVDYLWIKIHQMQRDGLYFEVMADADLITKLQPRFPQVWVFHAHNMAYNISVATHTIEERWQWVNEGIRLLREKGLRANPDDLVLHKELAFFFMHKLNGNSDDAHLYYKRKFAERWHNLLGEPPVSWAERTSMMKEIADAPRTLKEAEESNPQVKELYDILKTDYSEFNNDNTVLTPEMLLQQVTQLETITSHSLIAAEFGMKDTLRAQSPYFNTLEQLYLDPANATAWKILLATMRKEVLKDEYNMDPQLMYEYTRDGGPLDWRHPQAHAFYWARRGGNVGKGRIKADEIYRVMNVDRIQLQALQGLARSGRISYDPFSQEVPGRFPDSRFIDSIIGDDTREGLFDQLYKKHYFVRGAGSDTFTTFLRNFLGSAVREWYRQGELERAQSILDELDSLFGTGATPPNTAYKVPLDVWVSTETKGKYERMPSVAISDVTSALRYAFRVGIGQNKPDVYREAVNFANNVTKEFRENDYNNYTSKFGSGRIKDIIGVLESSAQITFEQLMTDPTISIEERLAIWAGVDKLERGLRPRVYDRIASRLQVQYEMHPLSKLRTFEVAFPEPPGLDAWRQKLANEANAARGEAENNNPSNTIDRK
;
A
#
# COMPACT_ATOMS: atom_id res chain seq x y z
N MET A 1 27.57 74.84 -5.26
CA MET A 1 26.19 75.42 -5.19
C MET A 1 25.43 75.36 -6.50
N LEU A 2 25.82 76.06 -7.58
CA LEU A 2 25.05 76.03 -8.85
C LEU A 2 25.09 74.64 -9.53
N GLN A 3 26.27 74.01 -9.58
CA GLN A 3 26.42 72.64 -10.10
C GLN A 3 25.66 71.58 -9.29
N ASP A 4 25.60 71.72 -7.96
CA ASP A 4 24.90 70.74 -7.10
C ASP A 4 23.39 70.84 -7.26
N ARG A 5 22.85 72.07 -7.42
CA ARG A 5 21.43 72.27 -7.72
C ARG A 5 21.04 71.72 -9.09
N ILE A 6 21.89 71.88 -10.11
CA ILE A 6 21.65 71.30 -11.44
C ILE A 6 21.62 69.76 -11.35
N LYS A 7 22.56 69.14 -10.64
CA LYS A 7 22.57 67.69 -10.40
C LYS A 7 21.31 67.21 -9.67
N GLN A 8 20.87 67.94 -8.64
CA GLN A 8 19.64 67.62 -7.90
C GLN A 8 18.38 67.74 -8.76
N ILE A 9 18.27 68.78 -9.60
CA ILE A 9 17.13 68.97 -10.51
C ILE A 9 17.10 67.87 -11.57
N ILE A 10 18.24 67.52 -12.14
CA ILE A 10 18.34 66.41 -13.11
C ILE A 10 17.97 65.09 -12.44
N ALA A 11 18.50 64.80 -11.25
CA ALA A 11 18.17 63.58 -10.51
C ALA A 11 16.67 63.51 -10.15
N ALA A 12 16.07 64.63 -9.73
CA ALA A 12 14.64 64.72 -9.46
C ALA A 12 13.81 64.51 -10.74
N GLY A 13 14.23 65.12 -11.86
CA GLY A 13 13.60 64.92 -13.17
C GLY A 13 13.67 63.47 -13.63
N ILE A 14 14.82 62.82 -13.48
CA ILE A 14 15.00 61.39 -13.76
C ILE A 14 14.09 60.56 -12.86
N ALA A 15 14.06 60.82 -11.55
CA ALA A 15 13.22 60.07 -10.61
C ALA A 15 11.72 60.20 -10.95
N VAL A 16 11.23 61.42 -11.20
CA VAL A 16 9.82 61.67 -11.59
C VAL A 16 9.50 60.98 -12.91
N THR A 17 10.40 61.04 -13.89
CA THR A 17 10.21 60.38 -15.18
C THR A 17 10.19 58.86 -15.02
N SER A 18 11.13 58.28 -14.27
CA SER A 18 11.20 56.84 -14.03
C SER A 18 9.97 56.33 -13.26
N ILE A 19 9.49 57.06 -12.25
CA ILE A 19 8.26 56.70 -11.51
C ILE A 19 7.04 56.82 -12.42
N SER A 20 6.95 57.88 -13.24
CA SER A 20 5.80 58.07 -14.13
C SER A 20 5.75 57.03 -15.25
N VAL A 21 6.89 56.76 -15.90
CA VAL A 21 7.01 55.71 -16.92
C VAL A 21 6.75 54.34 -16.30
N GLY A 22 7.33 54.06 -15.14
CA GLY A 22 7.05 52.84 -14.37
C GLY A 22 5.56 52.68 -14.08
N GLY A 23 4.90 53.73 -13.59
CA GLY A 23 3.47 53.74 -13.29
C GLY A 23 2.58 53.57 -14.53
N LEU A 24 2.97 54.12 -15.69
CA LEU A 24 2.25 53.95 -16.95
C LEU A 24 2.42 52.55 -17.54
N MET A 25 3.62 51.96 -17.42
CA MET A 25 3.89 50.59 -17.90
C MET A 25 3.32 49.52 -16.96
N LEU A 26 3.16 49.85 -15.67
CA LEU A 26 2.76 48.90 -14.64
C LEU A 26 1.45 48.18 -15.00
N PRO A 27 0.32 48.84 -15.37
CA PRO A 27 -0.92 48.16 -15.75
C PRO A 27 -0.76 47.13 -16.88
N ALA A 28 -0.05 47.48 -17.95
CA ALA A 28 0.18 46.57 -19.09
C ALA A 28 1.05 45.37 -18.68
N ILE A 29 2.09 45.60 -17.86
CA ILE A 29 2.89 44.52 -17.28
C ILE A 29 2.04 43.65 -16.33
N LEU A 30 1.12 44.26 -15.55
CA LEU A 30 0.21 43.49 -14.69
C LEU A 30 -0.71 42.61 -15.51
N GLN A 31 -1.29 43.16 -16.57
CA GLN A 31 -2.24 42.48 -17.44
C GLN A 31 -1.57 41.34 -18.20
N GLU A 32 -0.42 41.59 -18.84
CA GLU A 32 0.37 40.54 -19.50
C GLU A 32 0.77 39.44 -18.50
N SER A 33 1.07 39.84 -17.27
CA SER A 33 1.37 38.91 -16.20
C SER A 33 0.14 38.16 -15.66
N GLU A 34 -1.07 38.69 -15.77
CA GLU A 34 -2.32 37.99 -15.43
C GLU A 34 -2.73 37.03 -16.54
N ASP A 35 -2.70 37.49 -17.80
CA ASP A 35 -3.06 36.72 -18.99
C ASP A 35 -2.15 35.50 -19.19
N ASN A 36 -0.85 35.68 -18.96
CA ASN A 36 0.11 34.57 -18.95
C ASN A 36 0.16 33.81 -17.62
N THR A 37 -0.74 34.12 -16.68
CA THR A 37 -0.82 33.48 -15.37
C THR A 37 0.48 33.57 -14.55
N LEU A 38 1.31 34.56 -14.82
CA LEU A 38 2.52 34.88 -14.05
C LEU A 38 2.17 35.56 -12.70
N ARG A 39 0.89 35.94 -12.50
CA ARG A 39 0.32 36.46 -11.26
C ARG A 39 -0.97 35.73 -10.89
N TYR A 40 -0.98 35.13 -9.70
CA TYR A 40 -2.14 34.39 -9.18
C TYR A 40 -2.74 35.00 -7.91
N THR A 41 -2.30 36.19 -7.50
CA THR A 41 -2.45 36.66 -6.11
C THR A 41 -3.31 37.92 -5.91
N ASN A 42 -4.11 38.31 -6.90
CA ASN A 42 -5.04 39.45 -6.76
C ASN A 42 -6.42 39.04 -6.15
N ASN A 43 -6.68 37.74 -6.00
CA ASN A 43 -7.91 37.24 -5.40
C ASN A 43 -7.85 37.27 -3.87
N ALA A 44 -8.99 37.52 -3.22
CA ALA A 44 -9.10 37.38 -1.78
C ALA A 44 -8.73 35.94 -1.39
N VAL A 45 -7.89 35.80 -0.38
CA VAL A 45 -7.64 34.53 0.27
C VAL A 45 -8.88 34.16 1.07
N GLU A 46 -9.59 33.15 0.58
CA GLU A 46 -10.80 32.64 1.20
C GLU A 46 -10.51 32.09 2.61
N GLY A 47 -11.28 32.56 3.60
CA GLY A 47 -11.10 32.23 5.01
C GLY A 47 -9.94 32.92 5.73
N ALA A 48 -9.15 33.79 5.05
CA ALA A 48 -8.13 34.58 5.75
C ALA A 48 -8.75 35.78 6.49
N PRO A 49 -8.18 36.20 7.64
CA PRO A 49 -8.58 37.42 8.32
C PRO A 49 -8.58 38.63 7.37
N GLY A 50 -9.55 39.54 7.52
CA GLY A 50 -9.73 40.67 6.60
C GLY A 50 -8.46 41.49 6.34
N TRP A 51 -7.63 41.67 7.37
CA TRP A 51 -6.35 42.37 7.27
C TRP A 51 -5.32 41.66 6.36
N VAL A 52 -5.34 40.32 6.29
CA VAL A 52 -4.48 39.54 5.38
C VAL A 52 -4.90 39.75 3.93
N ASN A 53 -6.20 39.86 3.67
CA ASN A 53 -6.72 40.19 2.34
C ASN A 53 -6.41 41.64 1.97
N THR A 54 -6.44 42.56 2.95
CA THR A 54 -6.01 43.94 2.73
C THR A 54 -4.52 44.03 2.43
N ILE A 55 -3.64 43.41 3.23
CA ILE A 55 -2.17 43.46 3.07
C ILE A 55 -1.70 42.62 1.87
N GLY A 56 -2.26 41.42 1.70
CA GLY A 56 -1.92 40.49 0.62
C GLY A 56 -2.30 41.00 -0.78
N LYS A 57 -3.34 41.83 -0.89
CA LYS A 57 -3.71 42.52 -2.13
C LYS A 57 -2.95 43.82 -2.37
N SER A 58 -2.48 44.50 -1.32
CA SER A 58 -1.99 45.87 -1.46
C SER A 58 -0.49 45.99 -1.75
N ILE A 59 0.38 45.10 -1.28
CA ILE A 59 1.83 45.25 -1.51
C ILE A 59 2.56 43.88 -1.44
N GLY A 60 3.02 43.36 -2.60
CA GLY A 60 3.67 42.05 -2.71
C GLY A 60 4.89 41.81 -1.80
N ALA A 61 5.58 42.86 -1.34
CA ALA A 61 6.73 42.76 -0.44
C ALA A 61 6.38 42.37 1.00
N PHE A 62 5.20 42.77 1.51
CA PHE A 62 4.81 42.44 2.90
C PHE A 62 4.29 41.01 3.06
N ARG A 63 3.92 40.35 1.95
CA ARG A 63 3.50 38.94 1.94
C ARG A 63 4.61 38.01 2.42
N GLY A 64 5.86 38.26 2.01
CA GLY A 64 7.02 37.50 2.48
C GLY A 64 7.23 37.63 3.99
N LEU A 65 7.19 38.86 4.51
CA LEU A 65 7.34 39.14 5.95
C LEU A 65 6.22 38.49 6.79
N LEU A 66 4.99 38.50 6.28
CA LEU A 66 3.87 37.82 6.94
C LEU A 66 4.10 36.31 7.00
N VAL A 67 4.54 35.72 5.89
CA VAL A 67 4.88 34.29 5.83
C VAL A 67 6.01 33.96 6.80
N ASP A 68 7.08 34.76 6.85
CA ASP A 68 8.19 34.56 7.78
C ASP A 68 7.72 34.61 9.24
N TYR A 69 6.85 35.56 9.58
CA TYR A 69 6.23 35.64 10.90
C TYR A 69 5.42 34.38 11.23
N LEU A 70 4.58 33.91 10.30
CA LEU A 70 3.80 32.68 10.47
C LEU A 70 4.71 31.46 10.66
N TRP A 71 5.82 31.37 9.93
CA TRP A 71 6.81 30.30 10.12
C TRP A 71 7.49 30.34 11.49
N ILE A 72 7.89 31.52 11.96
CA ILE A 72 8.45 31.70 13.32
C ILE A 72 7.43 31.23 14.37
N LYS A 73 6.16 31.64 14.21
CA LYS A 73 5.07 31.24 15.10
C LYS A 73 4.83 29.72 15.07
N ILE A 74 4.79 29.10 13.89
CA ILE A 74 4.67 27.64 13.74
C ILE A 74 5.80 26.91 14.45
N HIS A 75 7.06 27.34 14.27
CA HIS A 75 8.20 26.70 14.93
C HIS A 75 8.14 26.83 16.46
N GLN A 76 7.63 27.95 16.98
CA GLN A 76 7.40 28.10 18.41
C GLN A 76 6.30 27.14 18.90
N MET A 77 5.14 27.13 18.25
CA MET A 77 4.03 26.22 18.59
C MET A 77 4.43 24.75 18.51
N GLN A 78 5.26 24.36 17.53
CA GLN A 78 5.81 23.00 17.43
C GLN A 78 6.70 22.63 18.61
N ARG A 79 7.55 23.55 19.09
CA ARG A 79 8.37 23.34 20.30
C ARG A 79 7.49 23.21 21.55
N ASP A 80 6.38 23.93 21.59
CA ASP A 80 5.46 23.96 22.71
C ASP A 80 4.42 22.81 22.67
N GLY A 81 4.44 21.96 21.63
CA GLY A 81 3.52 20.83 21.47
C GLY A 81 2.11 21.22 20.99
N LEU A 82 1.91 22.45 20.54
CA LEU A 82 0.62 23.02 20.14
C LEU A 82 0.27 22.67 18.67
N TYR A 83 0.25 21.38 18.36
CA TYR A 83 0.16 20.90 16.98
C TYR A 83 -1.17 21.25 16.26
N PHE A 84 -2.28 21.33 16.99
CA PHE A 84 -3.57 21.72 16.42
C PHE A 84 -3.59 23.19 15.97
N GLU A 85 -2.93 24.07 16.75
CA GLU A 85 -2.85 25.51 16.45
C GLU A 85 -1.96 25.80 15.23
N VAL A 86 -0.94 24.95 15.02
CA VAL A 86 -0.09 24.98 13.81
C VAL A 86 -0.93 24.86 12.53
N MET A 87 -2.09 24.21 12.57
CA MET A 87 -2.90 23.96 11.36
C MET A 87 -3.51 25.23 10.77
N ALA A 88 -3.97 26.16 11.59
CA ALA A 88 -4.56 27.41 11.10
C ALA A 88 -3.51 28.28 10.40
N ASP A 89 -2.32 28.40 10.99
CA ASP A 89 -1.22 29.16 10.40
C ASP A 89 -0.66 28.45 9.16
N ALA A 90 -0.55 27.12 9.17
CA ALA A 90 -0.06 26.36 8.04
C ALA A 90 -1.02 26.43 6.84
N ASP A 91 -2.33 26.32 7.05
CA ASP A 91 -3.34 26.54 6.00
C ASP A 91 -3.20 27.95 5.41
N LEU A 92 -3.06 28.97 6.26
CA LEU A 92 -2.83 30.34 5.81
C LEU A 92 -1.56 30.47 4.98
N ILE A 93 -0.45 29.83 5.38
CA ILE A 93 0.79 29.79 4.60
C ILE A 93 0.55 29.13 3.24
N THR A 94 -0.18 28.02 3.15
CA THR A 94 -0.46 27.38 1.84
C THR A 94 -1.23 28.31 0.90
N LYS A 95 -2.16 29.10 1.44
CA LYS A 95 -2.89 30.12 0.69
C LYS A 95 -2.03 31.35 0.34
N LEU A 96 -1.07 31.69 1.20
CA LEU A 96 -0.09 32.75 0.96
C LEU A 96 1.07 32.30 0.06
N GLN A 97 1.33 31.02 -0.12
CA GLN A 97 2.39 30.53 -1.01
C GLN A 97 1.93 29.30 -1.81
N PRO A 98 0.85 29.41 -2.61
CA PRO A 98 0.24 28.25 -3.24
C PRO A 98 1.18 27.58 -4.26
N ARG A 99 2.11 28.33 -4.85
CA ARG A 99 3.10 27.85 -5.83
C ARG A 99 4.42 27.36 -5.22
N PHE A 100 4.53 27.25 -3.89
CA PHE A 100 5.73 26.75 -3.22
C PHE A 100 5.47 25.33 -2.70
N PRO A 101 5.85 24.26 -3.43
CA PRO A 101 5.53 22.88 -3.07
C PRO A 101 5.88 22.50 -1.63
N GLN A 102 6.98 23.03 -1.11
CA GLN A 102 7.52 22.73 0.20
C GLN A 102 6.55 23.11 1.33
N VAL A 103 5.72 24.16 1.19
CA VAL A 103 4.73 24.50 2.23
C VAL A 103 3.65 23.43 2.34
N TRP A 104 3.22 22.86 1.21
CA TRP A 104 2.25 21.78 1.17
C TRP A 104 2.82 20.50 1.77
N VAL A 105 4.05 20.14 1.38
CA VAL A 105 4.77 18.97 1.92
C VAL A 105 4.95 19.07 3.42
N PHE A 106 5.43 20.21 3.92
CA PHE A 106 5.63 20.41 5.35
C PHE A 106 4.34 20.23 6.12
N HIS A 107 3.25 20.86 5.66
CA HIS A 107 1.97 20.79 6.35
C HIS A 107 1.37 19.37 6.32
N ALA A 108 1.42 18.70 5.17
CA ALA A 108 0.97 17.32 5.02
C ALA A 108 1.78 16.34 5.87
N HIS A 109 3.10 16.53 5.95
CA HIS A 109 3.98 15.72 6.78
C HIS A 109 3.69 15.93 8.26
N ASN A 110 3.43 17.17 8.69
CA ASN A 110 3.00 17.42 10.06
C ASN A 110 1.72 16.64 10.39
N MET A 111 0.68 16.73 9.56
CA MET A 111 -0.57 15.97 9.77
C MET A 111 -0.29 14.46 9.83
N ALA A 112 0.36 13.90 8.80
CA ALA A 112 0.46 12.47 8.62
C ALA A 112 1.51 11.79 9.52
N TYR A 113 2.54 12.49 9.99
CA TYR A 113 3.64 11.90 10.77
C TYR A 113 3.79 12.45 12.18
N ASN A 114 3.46 13.72 12.43
CA ASN A 114 3.70 14.35 13.73
C ASN A 114 2.41 14.40 14.57
N ILE A 115 1.31 14.89 14.00
CA ILE A 115 0.03 15.01 14.71
C ILE A 115 -0.61 13.65 14.89
N SER A 116 -0.64 12.84 13.83
CA SER A 116 -1.22 11.51 13.87
C SER A 116 -0.66 10.64 15.01
N VAL A 117 0.65 10.64 15.22
CA VAL A 117 1.26 9.84 16.30
C VAL A 117 1.01 10.41 17.71
N ALA A 118 0.60 11.68 17.81
CA ALA A 118 0.27 12.33 19.07
C ALA A 118 -1.20 12.13 19.50
N THR A 119 -2.07 11.58 18.64
CA THR A 119 -3.47 11.34 18.98
C THR A 119 -3.67 10.12 19.89
N HIS A 120 -4.83 10.06 20.53
CA HIS A 120 -5.15 9.01 21.50
C HIS A 120 -5.89 7.80 20.92
N THR A 121 -6.55 7.96 19.76
CA THR A 121 -7.30 6.88 19.10
C THR A 121 -6.78 6.60 17.69
N ILE A 122 -6.93 5.36 17.23
CA ILE A 122 -6.50 4.93 15.88
C ILE A 122 -7.39 5.57 14.79
N GLU A 123 -8.63 5.87 15.13
CA GLU A 123 -9.61 6.55 14.28
C GLU A 123 -9.18 7.99 13.98
N GLU A 124 -8.90 8.77 15.04
CA GLU A 124 -8.42 10.14 14.90
C GLU A 124 -7.06 10.16 14.20
N ARG A 125 -6.20 9.19 14.53
CA ARG A 125 -4.90 9.03 13.88
C ARG A 125 -5.05 8.86 12.36
N TRP A 126 -5.94 7.98 11.92
CA TRP A 126 -6.24 7.78 10.51
C TRP A 126 -6.78 9.04 9.84
N GLN A 127 -7.65 9.80 10.51
CA GLN A 127 -8.16 11.07 9.98
C GLN A 127 -7.00 12.01 9.64
N TRP A 128 -6.04 12.21 10.54
CA TRP A 128 -4.87 13.04 10.27
C TRP A 128 -3.97 12.52 9.14
N VAL A 129 -3.74 11.20 9.09
CA VAL A 129 -2.99 10.58 7.98
C VAL A 129 -3.68 10.82 6.65
N ASN A 130 -5.00 10.61 6.59
CA ASN A 130 -5.80 10.81 5.39
C ASN A 130 -5.82 12.30 4.99
N GLU A 131 -6.04 13.22 5.93
CA GLU A 131 -6.03 14.66 5.64
C GLU A 131 -4.68 15.16 5.12
N GLY A 132 -3.56 14.61 5.61
CA GLY A 132 -2.24 14.91 5.04
C GLY A 132 -2.11 14.49 3.57
N ILE A 133 -2.64 13.31 3.21
CA ILE A 133 -2.68 12.83 1.82
C ILE A 133 -3.61 13.71 0.97
N ARG A 134 -4.81 14.01 1.47
CA ARG A 134 -5.80 14.86 0.79
C ARG A 134 -5.26 16.25 0.54
N LEU A 135 -4.55 16.84 1.50
CA LEU A 135 -3.91 18.14 1.35
C LEU A 135 -2.97 18.17 0.14
N LEU A 136 -2.10 17.17 -0.01
CA LEU A 136 -1.20 17.10 -1.17
C LEU A 136 -1.96 16.82 -2.47
N ARG A 137 -2.85 15.84 -2.45
CA ARG A 137 -3.53 15.32 -3.64
C ARG A 137 -4.59 16.27 -4.19
N GLU A 138 -5.44 16.79 -3.32
CA GLU A 138 -6.67 17.51 -3.65
C GLU A 138 -6.43 19.02 -3.72
N LYS A 139 -5.46 19.54 -2.97
CA LYS A 139 -5.15 20.99 -2.94
C LYS A 139 -3.77 21.30 -3.53
N GLY A 140 -2.72 20.69 -2.99
CA GLY A 140 -1.33 20.96 -3.38
C GLY A 140 -1.07 20.74 -4.87
N LEU A 141 -1.49 19.58 -5.41
CA LEU A 141 -1.36 19.28 -6.83
C LEU A 141 -2.29 20.09 -7.73
N ARG A 142 -3.43 20.60 -7.24
CA ARG A 142 -4.23 21.55 -8.05
C ARG A 142 -3.50 22.88 -8.20
N ALA A 143 -2.86 23.34 -7.12
CA ALA A 143 -2.02 24.52 -7.17
C ALA A 143 -0.71 24.29 -7.95
N ASN A 144 -0.20 23.05 -7.98
CA ASN A 144 1.09 22.70 -8.59
C ASN A 144 1.00 21.37 -9.39
N PRO A 145 0.29 21.36 -10.54
CA PRO A 145 -0.08 20.13 -11.24
C PRO A 145 1.08 19.32 -11.81
N ASP A 146 2.21 19.97 -12.10
CA ASP A 146 3.39 19.31 -12.68
C ASP A 146 4.60 19.32 -11.72
N ASP A 147 4.37 19.54 -10.43
CA ASP A 147 5.47 19.58 -9.47
C ASP A 147 5.96 18.17 -9.09
N LEU A 148 7.24 17.90 -9.34
CA LEU A 148 7.87 16.62 -9.08
C LEU A 148 7.88 16.26 -7.58
N VAL A 149 8.06 17.25 -6.70
CA VAL A 149 8.18 17.02 -5.26
C VAL A 149 6.85 16.55 -4.69
N LEU A 150 5.74 17.22 -5.03
CA LEU A 150 4.41 16.80 -4.54
C LEU A 150 4.05 15.37 -4.96
N HIS A 151 4.32 15.00 -6.22
CA HIS A 151 4.10 13.64 -6.70
C HIS A 151 4.97 12.62 -5.95
N LYS A 152 6.25 12.94 -5.76
CA LYS A 152 7.19 12.09 -4.99
C LYS A 152 6.71 11.89 -3.56
N GLU A 153 6.28 12.94 -2.88
CA GLU A 153 5.86 12.87 -1.48
C GLU A 153 4.53 12.12 -1.33
N LEU A 154 3.58 12.29 -2.26
CA LEU A 154 2.40 11.43 -2.32
C LEU A 154 2.76 9.96 -2.49
N ALA A 155 3.65 9.64 -3.42
CA ALA A 155 4.10 8.26 -3.62
C ALA A 155 4.77 7.70 -2.36
N PHE A 156 5.57 8.51 -1.66
CA PHE A 156 6.19 8.15 -0.40
C PHE A 156 5.17 7.92 0.73
N PHE A 157 4.14 8.76 0.87
CA PHE A 157 3.09 8.59 1.88
C PHE A 157 2.35 7.25 1.69
N PHE A 158 1.98 6.92 0.45
CA PHE A 158 1.34 5.64 0.16
C PHE A 158 2.26 4.45 0.42
N MET A 159 3.53 4.53 -0.01
CA MET A 159 4.49 3.45 0.13
C MET A 159 4.91 3.22 1.60
N HIS A 160 5.21 4.29 2.32
CA HIS A 160 5.82 4.24 3.66
C HIS A 160 4.79 4.35 4.78
N LYS A 161 3.90 5.35 4.75
CA LYS A 161 2.94 5.58 5.84
C LYS A 161 1.78 4.60 5.78
N LEU A 162 1.19 4.37 4.61
CA LEU A 162 0.01 3.49 4.47
C LEU A 162 0.41 2.02 4.28
N ASN A 163 1.32 1.71 3.34
CA ASN A 163 1.71 0.33 3.09
C ASN A 163 2.73 -0.21 4.11
N GLY A 164 3.61 0.65 4.62
CA GLY A 164 4.66 0.28 5.57
C GLY A 164 4.15 -0.26 6.90
N ASN A 165 5.09 -0.57 7.79
CA ASN A 165 4.84 -1.13 9.12
C ASN A 165 5.47 -0.30 10.24
N SER A 166 5.88 0.93 9.96
CA SER A 166 6.57 1.82 10.90
C SER A 166 5.64 2.49 11.91
N ASP A 167 4.33 2.53 11.64
CA ASP A 167 3.30 3.06 12.54
C ASP A 167 2.48 1.91 13.12
N ASP A 168 2.29 1.87 14.43
CA ASP A 168 1.53 0.84 15.15
C ASP A 168 0.06 0.73 14.71
N ALA A 169 -0.54 1.80 14.17
CA ALA A 169 -1.89 1.80 13.61
C ALA A 169 -1.94 1.42 12.11
N HIS A 170 -0.83 0.99 11.50
CA HIS A 170 -0.77 0.74 10.05
C HIS A 170 -1.81 -0.27 9.54
N LEU A 171 -2.20 -1.25 10.36
CA LEU A 171 -3.21 -2.25 10.00
C LEU A 171 -4.58 -1.61 9.83
N TYR A 172 -4.92 -0.66 10.71
CA TYR A 172 -6.14 0.12 10.62
C TYR A 172 -6.15 0.98 9.36
N TYR A 173 -5.02 1.62 9.00
CA TYR A 173 -4.91 2.39 7.76
C TYR A 173 -5.15 1.53 6.52
N LYS A 174 -4.55 0.34 6.46
CA LYS A 174 -4.73 -0.60 5.34
C LYS A 174 -6.20 -1.00 5.18
N ARG A 175 -6.88 -1.29 6.29
CA ARG A 175 -8.32 -1.60 6.30
C ARG A 175 -9.15 -0.42 5.79
N LYS A 176 -8.99 0.77 6.38
CA LYS A 176 -9.75 1.96 5.98
C LYS A 176 -9.48 2.40 4.54
N PHE A 177 -8.25 2.22 4.08
CA PHE A 177 -7.88 2.47 2.71
C PHE A 177 -8.55 1.48 1.75
N ALA A 178 -8.49 0.18 2.04
CA ALA A 178 -9.17 -0.84 1.25
C ALA A 178 -10.69 -0.63 1.24
N GLU A 179 -11.30 -0.30 2.38
CA GLU A 179 -12.73 0.05 2.49
C GLU A 179 -13.13 1.17 1.54
N ARG A 180 -12.40 2.29 1.56
CA ARG A 180 -12.67 3.46 0.73
C ARG A 180 -12.58 3.12 -0.76
N TRP A 181 -11.54 2.40 -1.17
CA TRP A 181 -11.32 2.04 -2.58
C TRP A 181 -12.22 0.89 -3.05
N HIS A 182 -12.61 -0.01 -2.15
CA HIS A 182 -13.65 -1.01 -2.42
C HIS A 182 -14.96 -0.30 -2.72
N ASN A 183 -15.43 0.59 -1.84
CA ASN A 183 -16.68 1.34 -2.06
C ASN A 183 -16.68 2.19 -3.34
N LEU A 184 -15.50 2.60 -3.83
CA LEU A 184 -15.37 3.39 -5.04
C LEU A 184 -15.38 2.54 -6.32
N LEU A 185 -14.61 1.45 -6.34
CA LEU A 185 -14.33 0.67 -7.56
C LEU A 185 -14.93 -0.74 -7.57
N GLY A 186 -15.43 -1.22 -6.44
CA GLY A 186 -15.93 -2.59 -6.27
C GLY A 186 -14.81 -3.63 -6.15
N GLU A 187 -15.20 -4.91 -6.23
CA GLU A 187 -14.26 -6.03 -6.30
C GLU A 187 -13.60 -6.06 -7.70
N PRO A 188 -12.27 -5.94 -7.81
CA PRO A 188 -11.60 -5.98 -9.10
C PRO A 188 -11.62 -7.41 -9.69
N PRO A 189 -11.85 -7.57 -11.00
CA PRO A 189 -11.75 -8.87 -11.69
C PRO A 189 -10.41 -9.56 -11.43
N VAL A 190 -10.30 -10.90 -11.51
CA VAL A 190 -9.02 -11.58 -11.25
C VAL A 190 -8.04 -11.44 -12.43
N SER A 191 -8.57 -11.46 -13.65
CA SER A 191 -7.78 -11.38 -14.88
C SER A 191 -7.17 -9.99 -15.08
N TRP A 192 -5.94 -9.95 -15.59
CA TRP A 192 -5.29 -8.70 -15.97
C TRP A 192 -6.02 -8.01 -17.12
N ALA A 193 -6.48 -8.77 -18.12
CA ALA A 193 -7.22 -8.21 -19.25
C ALA A 193 -8.54 -7.58 -18.81
N GLU A 194 -9.28 -8.24 -17.91
CA GLU A 194 -10.55 -7.73 -17.39
C GLU A 194 -10.35 -6.49 -16.51
N ARG A 195 -9.33 -6.48 -15.62
CA ARG A 195 -8.98 -5.25 -14.86
C ARG A 195 -8.65 -4.09 -15.78
N THR A 196 -7.89 -4.35 -16.85
CA THR A 196 -7.51 -3.33 -17.83
C THR A 196 -8.75 -2.81 -18.57
N SER A 197 -9.65 -3.71 -18.99
CA SER A 197 -10.91 -3.36 -19.63
C SER A 197 -11.82 -2.54 -18.71
N MET A 198 -11.95 -2.93 -17.44
CA MET A 198 -12.72 -2.19 -16.43
C MET A 198 -12.18 -0.76 -16.27
N MET A 199 -10.86 -0.58 -16.15
CA MET A 199 -10.29 0.76 -16.05
C MET A 199 -10.44 1.57 -17.34
N LYS A 200 -10.38 0.92 -18.50
CA LYS A 200 -10.61 1.55 -19.80
C LYS A 200 -12.05 2.06 -19.94
N GLU A 201 -13.02 1.29 -19.47
CA GLU A 201 -14.42 1.69 -19.43
C GLU A 201 -14.63 2.96 -18.60
N ILE A 202 -14.01 3.05 -17.42
CA ILE A 202 -14.04 4.26 -16.59
C ILE A 202 -13.33 5.42 -17.31
N ALA A 203 -12.20 5.16 -17.99
CA ALA A 203 -11.46 6.18 -18.73
C ALA A 203 -12.27 6.77 -19.90
N ASP A 204 -13.03 5.93 -20.61
CA ASP A 204 -13.82 6.32 -21.79
C ASP A 204 -15.20 6.87 -21.46
N ALA A 205 -15.65 6.73 -20.21
CA ALA A 205 -16.95 7.23 -19.79
C ALA A 205 -17.11 8.75 -20.02
N PRO A 206 -18.35 9.24 -20.19
CA PRO A 206 -18.66 10.68 -20.14
C PRO A 206 -18.02 11.38 -18.93
N ARG A 207 -17.66 12.66 -19.07
CA ARG A 207 -16.98 13.40 -17.99
C ARG A 207 -17.94 13.86 -16.89
N THR A 208 -19.20 14.08 -17.24
CA THR A 208 -20.25 14.57 -16.34
C THR A 208 -21.53 13.76 -16.52
N LEU A 209 -22.39 13.76 -15.50
CA LEU A 209 -23.72 13.15 -15.58
C LEU A 209 -24.52 13.67 -16.79
N LYS A 210 -24.45 14.98 -17.05
CA LYS A 210 -25.14 15.59 -18.20
C LYS A 210 -24.71 14.98 -19.54
N GLU A 211 -23.40 14.82 -19.75
CA GLU A 211 -22.89 14.17 -20.96
C GLU A 211 -23.35 12.69 -21.05
N ALA A 212 -23.47 12.01 -19.90
CA ALA A 212 -23.99 10.65 -19.85
C ALA A 212 -25.48 10.58 -20.26
N GLU A 213 -26.31 11.49 -19.74
CA GLU A 213 -27.73 11.62 -20.13
C GLU A 213 -27.89 11.92 -21.62
N GLU A 214 -27.03 12.77 -22.18
CA GLU A 214 -27.02 13.08 -23.61
C GLU A 214 -26.59 11.87 -24.46
N SER A 215 -25.65 11.05 -23.95
CA SER A 215 -25.17 9.85 -24.65
C SER A 215 -26.18 8.69 -24.63
N ASN A 216 -26.96 8.57 -23.54
CA ASN A 216 -28.00 7.56 -23.39
C ASN A 216 -29.13 8.10 -22.49
N PRO A 217 -30.30 8.42 -23.06
CA PRO A 217 -31.45 8.94 -22.30
C PRO A 217 -31.91 8.05 -21.14
N GLN A 218 -31.69 6.72 -21.21
CA GLN A 218 -32.04 5.80 -20.12
C GLN A 218 -31.22 6.06 -18.85
N VAL A 219 -30.04 6.69 -18.96
CA VAL A 219 -29.25 7.11 -17.79
C VAL A 219 -30.01 8.14 -16.98
N LYS A 220 -30.70 9.08 -17.65
CA LYS A 220 -31.51 10.10 -17.00
C LYS A 220 -32.70 9.46 -16.28
N GLU A 221 -33.44 8.60 -16.98
CA GLU A 221 -34.60 7.90 -16.42
C GLU A 221 -34.20 7.11 -15.16
N LEU A 222 -33.11 6.34 -15.24
CA LEU A 222 -32.56 5.59 -14.12
C LEU A 222 -32.14 6.51 -12.96
N TYR A 223 -31.40 7.59 -13.25
CA TYR A 223 -30.91 8.50 -12.21
C TYR A 223 -32.05 9.27 -11.51
N ASP A 224 -33.07 9.69 -12.26
CA ASP A 224 -34.26 10.37 -11.71
C ASP A 224 -35.06 9.43 -10.77
N ILE A 225 -35.19 8.15 -11.12
CA ILE A 225 -35.79 7.12 -10.24
C ILE A 225 -34.96 6.99 -8.96
N LEU A 226 -33.65 6.75 -9.08
CA LEU A 226 -32.75 6.59 -7.94
C LEU A 226 -32.78 7.79 -7.00
N LYS A 227 -32.80 9.01 -7.55
CA LYS A 227 -32.88 10.25 -6.77
C LYS A 227 -34.20 10.37 -6.03
N THR A 228 -35.31 10.03 -6.68
CA THR A 228 -36.66 10.07 -6.09
C THR A 228 -36.74 9.07 -4.95
N ASP A 229 -36.46 7.80 -5.22
CA ASP A 229 -36.48 6.73 -4.23
C ASP A 229 -35.56 7.07 -3.05
N TYR A 230 -34.33 7.50 -3.34
CA TYR A 230 -33.38 7.89 -2.30
C TYR A 230 -33.92 8.99 -1.37
N SER A 231 -34.62 9.98 -1.93
CA SER A 231 -35.24 11.05 -1.12
C SER A 231 -36.44 10.59 -0.29
N GLU A 232 -37.21 9.61 -0.77
CA GLU A 232 -38.34 9.04 -0.03
C GLU A 232 -37.89 8.21 1.17
N PHE A 233 -36.73 7.56 1.06
CA PHE A 233 -36.18 6.73 2.13
C PHE A 233 -35.21 7.45 3.07
N ASN A 234 -34.65 8.59 2.65
CA ASN A 234 -33.71 9.35 3.46
C ASN A 234 -34.36 10.63 4.01
N ASN A 235 -34.80 10.57 5.27
CA ASN A 235 -35.57 11.63 5.96
C ASN A 235 -34.84 12.98 6.15
N ASP A 236 -33.56 13.10 5.77
CA ASP A 236 -32.69 14.22 6.11
C ASP A 236 -32.37 15.18 4.95
N ASN A 237 -33.20 15.25 3.89
CA ASN A 237 -32.97 16.12 2.70
C ASN A 237 -31.56 15.98 2.07
N THR A 238 -30.89 14.84 2.30
CA THR A 238 -29.50 14.65 1.86
C THR A 238 -29.47 14.39 0.36
N VAL A 239 -28.66 15.15 -0.37
CA VAL A 239 -28.51 14.99 -1.82
C VAL A 239 -27.72 13.72 -2.13
N LEU A 240 -28.21 12.90 -3.07
CA LEU A 240 -27.50 11.72 -3.56
C LEU A 240 -26.25 12.16 -4.33
N THR A 241 -25.08 12.00 -3.72
CA THR A 241 -23.78 12.29 -4.37
C THR A 241 -23.28 11.08 -5.16
N PRO A 242 -22.38 11.28 -6.15
CA PRO A 242 -21.74 10.18 -6.86
C PRO A 242 -21.07 9.15 -5.94
N GLU A 243 -20.32 9.58 -4.92
CA GLU A 243 -19.68 8.65 -3.97
C GLU A 243 -20.70 7.81 -3.20
N MET A 244 -21.83 8.40 -2.81
CA MET A 244 -22.88 7.69 -2.07
C MET A 244 -23.55 6.63 -2.93
N LEU A 245 -23.86 6.93 -4.20
CA LEU A 245 -24.44 5.93 -5.10
C LEU A 245 -23.45 4.78 -5.37
N LEU A 246 -22.18 5.10 -5.63
CA LEU A 246 -21.13 4.09 -5.83
C LEU A 246 -21.01 3.16 -4.62
N GLN A 247 -21.00 3.74 -3.41
CA GLN A 247 -20.97 2.96 -2.18
C GLN A 247 -22.19 2.03 -2.05
N GLN A 248 -23.40 2.52 -2.34
CA GLN A 248 -24.62 1.72 -2.25
C GLN A 248 -24.63 0.55 -3.23
N VAL A 249 -24.26 0.82 -4.50
CA VAL A 249 -24.20 -0.22 -5.53
C VAL A 249 -23.12 -1.24 -5.22
N THR A 250 -21.93 -0.81 -4.78
CA THR A 250 -20.89 -1.75 -4.36
C THR A 250 -21.30 -2.56 -3.13
N GLN A 251 -22.03 -1.98 -2.18
CA GLN A 251 -22.57 -2.74 -1.04
C GLN A 251 -23.58 -3.79 -1.52
N LEU A 252 -24.48 -3.45 -2.43
CA LEU A 252 -25.41 -4.40 -3.06
C LEU A 252 -24.66 -5.55 -3.75
N GLU A 253 -23.69 -5.24 -4.61
CA GLU A 253 -22.83 -6.24 -5.29
C GLU A 253 -22.12 -7.13 -4.27
N THR A 254 -21.56 -6.52 -3.22
CA THR A 254 -20.80 -7.26 -2.20
C THR A 254 -21.70 -8.22 -1.41
N ILE A 255 -22.87 -7.77 -0.97
CA ILE A 255 -23.85 -8.59 -0.22
C ILE A 255 -24.38 -9.74 -1.09
N THR A 256 -24.59 -9.47 -2.38
CA THR A 256 -25.24 -10.44 -3.27
C THR A 256 -24.28 -11.45 -3.86
N SER A 257 -22.99 -11.11 -4.01
CA SER A 257 -22.07 -11.88 -4.85
C SER A 257 -20.67 -12.13 -4.27
N HIS A 258 -20.20 -11.34 -3.30
CA HIS A 258 -18.76 -11.36 -2.93
C HIS A 258 -18.47 -11.60 -1.45
N SER A 259 -19.38 -11.27 -0.53
CA SER A 259 -19.13 -11.42 0.91
C SER A 259 -19.59 -12.77 1.44
N LEU A 260 -18.64 -13.52 2.01
CA LEU A 260 -18.93 -14.73 2.75
C LEU A 260 -19.73 -14.39 4.01
N ILE A 261 -19.35 -13.32 4.71
CA ILE A 261 -20.02 -12.91 5.95
C ILE A 261 -21.47 -12.53 5.70
N ALA A 262 -21.75 -11.76 4.64
CA ALA A 262 -23.12 -11.40 4.29
C ALA A 262 -23.98 -12.64 3.96
N ALA A 263 -23.39 -13.62 3.26
CA ALA A 263 -24.05 -14.88 2.95
C ALA A 263 -24.36 -15.71 4.20
N GLU A 264 -23.39 -15.88 5.10
CA GLU A 264 -23.55 -16.65 6.36
C GLU A 264 -24.63 -16.04 7.27
N PHE A 265 -24.76 -14.72 7.26
CA PHE A 265 -25.79 -14.00 8.03
C PHE A 265 -27.14 -13.89 7.31
N GLY A 266 -27.28 -14.38 6.07
CA GLY A 266 -28.50 -14.19 5.28
C GLY A 266 -28.86 -12.71 5.11
N MET A 267 -27.85 -11.83 5.01
CA MET A 267 -28.08 -10.37 4.98
C MET A 267 -28.94 -9.96 3.79
N LYS A 268 -28.78 -10.64 2.65
CA LYS A 268 -29.60 -10.42 1.46
C LYS A 268 -31.09 -10.61 1.74
N ASP A 269 -31.47 -11.75 2.32
CA ASP A 269 -32.88 -12.04 2.63
C ASP A 269 -33.42 -11.15 3.76
N THR A 270 -32.57 -10.83 4.73
CA THR A 270 -32.90 -9.88 5.82
C THR A 270 -33.19 -8.49 5.27
N LEU A 271 -32.34 -7.96 4.39
CA LEU A 271 -32.53 -6.65 3.78
C LEU A 271 -33.75 -6.64 2.86
N ARG A 272 -34.01 -7.71 2.12
CA ARG A 272 -35.23 -7.84 1.31
C ARG A 272 -36.50 -7.75 2.16
N ALA A 273 -36.48 -8.34 3.35
CA ALA A 273 -37.62 -8.29 4.26
C ALA A 273 -37.82 -6.93 4.94
N GLN A 274 -36.74 -6.16 5.14
CA GLN A 274 -36.74 -4.98 6.02
C GLN A 274 -36.58 -3.64 5.30
N SER A 275 -36.04 -3.63 4.08
CA SER A 275 -35.67 -2.42 3.37
C SER A 275 -36.34 -2.37 1.99
N PRO A 276 -37.45 -1.63 1.85
CA PRO A 276 -38.06 -1.38 0.55
C PRO A 276 -37.08 -0.69 -0.40
N TYR A 277 -36.23 0.21 0.12
CA TYR A 277 -35.14 0.82 -0.64
C TYR A 277 -34.18 -0.21 -1.25
N PHE A 278 -33.72 -1.18 -0.47
CA PHE A 278 -32.85 -2.25 -0.97
C PHE A 278 -33.53 -3.05 -2.08
N ASN A 279 -34.82 -3.38 -1.91
CA ASN A 279 -35.59 -4.11 -2.93
C ASN A 279 -35.67 -3.33 -4.24
N THR A 280 -35.97 -2.04 -4.18
CA THR A 280 -36.05 -1.20 -5.38
C THR A 280 -34.69 -1.08 -6.06
N LEU A 281 -33.63 -0.81 -5.30
CA LEU A 281 -32.27 -0.74 -5.85
C LEU A 281 -31.83 -2.08 -6.47
N GLU A 282 -32.05 -3.20 -5.78
CA GLU A 282 -31.74 -4.54 -6.29
C GLU A 282 -32.51 -4.83 -7.57
N GLN A 283 -33.82 -4.53 -7.61
CA GLN A 283 -34.65 -4.73 -8.79
C GLN A 283 -34.16 -3.89 -9.98
N LEU A 284 -33.88 -2.61 -9.77
CA LEU A 284 -33.36 -1.72 -10.82
C LEU A 284 -32.00 -2.17 -11.34
N TYR A 285 -31.12 -2.64 -10.45
CA TYR A 285 -29.77 -3.08 -10.78
C TYR A 285 -29.76 -4.41 -11.55
N LEU A 286 -30.63 -5.35 -11.18
CA LEU A 286 -30.71 -6.66 -11.83
C LEU A 286 -31.54 -6.66 -13.13
N ASP A 287 -32.30 -5.60 -13.42
CA ASP A 287 -33.08 -5.49 -14.66
C ASP A 287 -32.15 -5.38 -15.89
N PRO A 288 -32.17 -6.37 -16.81
CA PRO A 288 -31.35 -6.32 -18.03
C PRO A 288 -31.62 -5.09 -18.90
N ALA A 289 -32.82 -4.50 -18.83
CA ALA A 289 -33.16 -3.27 -19.56
C ALA A 289 -32.33 -2.07 -19.09
N ASN A 290 -31.88 -2.06 -17.83
CA ASN A 290 -31.09 -1.00 -17.23
C ASN A 290 -29.57 -1.26 -17.30
N ALA A 291 -29.13 -2.44 -17.73
CA ALA A 291 -27.73 -2.85 -17.65
C ALA A 291 -26.77 -1.86 -18.33
N THR A 292 -27.13 -1.38 -19.53
CA THR A 292 -26.33 -0.37 -20.26
C THR A 292 -26.32 0.98 -19.55
N ALA A 293 -27.47 1.43 -19.02
CA ALA A 293 -27.59 2.69 -18.30
C ALA A 293 -26.77 2.67 -17.00
N TRP A 294 -26.85 1.59 -16.22
CA TRP A 294 -26.02 1.38 -15.03
C TRP A 294 -24.54 1.42 -15.34
N LYS A 295 -24.11 0.69 -16.37
CA LYS A 295 -22.71 0.68 -16.81
C LYS A 295 -22.20 2.09 -17.12
N ILE A 296 -22.95 2.88 -17.90
CA ILE A 296 -22.57 4.26 -18.23
C ILE A 296 -22.58 5.14 -16.97
N LEU A 297 -23.63 5.06 -16.15
CA LEU A 297 -23.80 5.87 -14.94
C LEU A 297 -22.66 5.65 -13.94
N LEU A 298 -22.37 4.39 -13.60
CA LEU A 298 -21.33 4.04 -12.63
C LEU A 298 -19.93 4.41 -13.15
N ALA A 299 -19.65 4.16 -14.43
CA ALA A 299 -18.37 4.54 -15.02
C ALA A 299 -18.19 6.08 -15.05
N THR A 300 -19.25 6.82 -15.37
CA THR A 300 -19.26 8.31 -15.35
C THR A 300 -19.02 8.82 -13.94
N MET A 301 -19.74 8.31 -12.94
CA MET A 301 -19.57 8.73 -11.55
C MET A 301 -18.18 8.39 -11.00
N ARG A 302 -17.64 7.21 -11.32
CA ARG A 302 -16.26 6.86 -10.97
C ARG A 302 -15.28 7.83 -11.60
N LYS A 303 -15.44 8.17 -12.89
CA LYS A 303 -14.58 9.14 -13.59
C LYS A 303 -14.67 10.52 -12.96
N GLU A 304 -15.87 10.97 -12.62
CA GLU A 304 -16.11 12.25 -11.94
C GLU A 304 -15.39 12.27 -10.59
N VAL A 305 -15.67 11.32 -9.71
CA VAL A 305 -15.06 11.23 -8.38
C VAL A 305 -13.54 11.13 -8.47
N LEU A 306 -12.99 10.28 -9.34
CA LEU A 306 -11.54 10.13 -9.49
C LEU A 306 -10.87 11.45 -9.87
N LYS A 307 -11.44 12.21 -10.81
CA LYS A 307 -10.87 13.49 -11.24
C LYS A 307 -11.10 14.61 -10.21
N ASP A 308 -12.30 14.67 -9.65
CA ASP A 308 -12.78 15.84 -8.91
C ASP A 308 -12.58 15.73 -7.39
N GLU A 309 -12.51 14.53 -6.86
CA GLU A 309 -12.21 14.31 -5.44
C GLU A 309 -10.79 13.80 -5.26
N TYR A 310 -10.33 12.88 -6.12
CA TYR A 310 -9.02 12.23 -5.95
C TYR A 310 -7.91 12.86 -6.78
N ASN A 311 -8.20 13.79 -7.69
CA ASN A 311 -7.24 14.35 -8.65
C ASN A 311 -6.45 13.26 -9.42
N MET A 312 -7.06 12.09 -9.59
CA MET A 312 -6.53 10.96 -10.34
C MET A 312 -7.17 10.92 -11.72
N ASP A 313 -6.34 10.81 -12.74
CA ASP A 313 -6.76 10.64 -14.12
C ASP A 313 -7.05 9.15 -14.42
N PRO A 314 -8.31 8.78 -14.72
CA PRO A 314 -8.66 7.40 -15.05
C PRO A 314 -7.97 6.87 -16.31
N GLN A 315 -7.61 7.74 -17.25
CA GLN A 315 -6.84 7.33 -18.44
C GLN A 315 -5.45 6.85 -18.04
N LEU A 316 -4.77 7.56 -17.13
CA LEU A 316 -3.50 7.12 -16.57
C LEU A 316 -3.67 5.85 -15.72
N MET A 317 -4.75 5.72 -14.95
CA MET A 317 -5.02 4.50 -14.19
C MET A 317 -5.20 3.29 -15.12
N TYR A 318 -5.88 3.45 -16.25
CA TYR A 318 -5.98 2.44 -17.31
C TYR A 318 -4.60 2.07 -17.87
N GLU A 319 -3.83 3.06 -18.33
CA GLU A 319 -2.50 2.83 -18.92
C GLU A 319 -1.57 2.13 -17.94
N TYR A 320 -1.60 2.53 -16.68
CA TYR A 320 -0.74 1.97 -15.64
C TYR A 320 -1.18 0.57 -15.22
N THR A 321 -2.48 0.26 -15.32
CA THR A 321 -2.97 -1.11 -15.16
C THR A 321 -2.54 -1.95 -16.37
N ARG A 322 -2.68 -1.45 -17.59
CA ARG A 322 -2.24 -2.17 -18.81
C ARG A 322 -0.74 -2.48 -18.80
N ASP A 323 0.08 -1.50 -18.40
CA ASP A 323 1.54 -1.57 -18.55
C ASP A 323 2.22 -2.11 -17.28
N GLY A 324 1.72 -1.74 -16.10
CA GLY A 324 2.37 -1.97 -14.81
C GLY A 324 1.89 -3.22 -14.05
N GLY A 325 0.85 -3.89 -14.53
CA GLY A 325 0.32 -5.10 -13.90
C GLY A 325 -1.16 -5.00 -13.55
N PRO A 326 -1.77 -6.08 -13.09
CA PRO A 326 -3.17 -6.11 -12.66
C PRO A 326 -3.36 -5.33 -11.34
N LEU A 327 -3.27 -3.99 -11.38
CA LEU A 327 -3.32 -3.13 -10.20
C LEU A 327 -4.63 -3.32 -9.44
N ASP A 328 -4.51 -3.63 -8.15
CA ASP A 328 -5.61 -3.55 -7.19
C ASP A 328 -5.51 -2.21 -6.46
N TRP A 329 -6.41 -1.28 -6.78
CA TRP A 329 -6.38 0.09 -6.25
C TRP A 329 -6.72 0.17 -4.74
N ARG A 330 -7.15 -0.94 -4.12
CA ARG A 330 -7.25 -1.07 -2.65
C ARG A 330 -5.88 -1.25 -2.00
N HIS A 331 -4.83 -1.54 -2.77
CA HIS A 331 -3.46 -1.69 -2.28
C HIS A 331 -2.70 -0.34 -2.36
N PRO A 332 -2.12 0.20 -1.26
CA PRO A 332 -1.47 1.51 -1.30
C PRO A 332 -0.27 1.58 -2.25
N GLN A 333 0.47 0.49 -2.49
CA GLN A 333 1.53 0.46 -3.51
C GLN A 333 1.04 0.77 -4.94
N ALA A 334 -0.21 0.48 -5.30
CA ALA A 334 -0.76 0.88 -6.60
C ALA A 334 -0.80 2.41 -6.74
N HIS A 335 -1.09 3.11 -5.64
CA HIS A 335 -1.07 4.58 -5.57
C HIS A 335 0.36 5.12 -5.57
N ALA A 336 1.27 4.47 -4.86
CA ALA A 336 2.69 4.82 -4.91
C ALA A 336 3.22 4.75 -6.35
N PHE A 337 2.87 3.68 -7.08
CA PHE A 337 3.20 3.53 -8.49
C PHE A 337 2.59 4.65 -9.35
N TYR A 338 1.29 4.93 -9.18
CA TYR A 338 0.59 5.97 -9.93
C TYR A 338 1.24 7.35 -9.77
N TRP A 339 1.45 7.80 -8.53
CA TRP A 339 1.98 9.14 -8.27
C TRP A 339 3.45 9.26 -8.67
N ALA A 340 4.26 8.21 -8.45
CA ALA A 340 5.64 8.19 -8.90
C ALA A 340 5.74 8.27 -10.43
N ARG A 341 4.95 7.47 -11.15
CA ARG A 341 4.97 7.43 -12.62
C ARG A 341 4.46 8.73 -13.23
N ARG A 342 3.36 9.29 -12.70
CA ARG A 342 2.86 10.60 -13.12
C ARG A 342 3.90 11.68 -12.89
N GLY A 343 4.48 11.75 -11.69
CA GLY A 343 5.52 12.74 -11.33
C GLY A 343 6.76 12.66 -12.21
N GLY A 344 7.23 11.45 -12.51
CA GLY A 344 8.38 11.21 -13.39
C GLY A 344 8.16 11.62 -14.85
N ASN A 345 6.89 11.76 -15.28
CA ASN A 345 6.50 12.20 -16.61
C ASN A 345 6.28 13.72 -16.67
N VAL A 346 5.44 14.27 -15.77
CA VAL A 346 5.08 15.70 -15.80
C VAL A 346 6.19 16.61 -15.26
N GLY A 347 6.97 16.12 -14.28
CA GLY A 347 8.01 16.92 -13.63
C GLY A 347 9.24 17.18 -14.51
N LYS A 348 9.46 16.39 -15.57
CA LYS A 348 10.66 16.46 -16.42
C LYS A 348 10.84 17.84 -17.08
N GLY A 349 9.75 18.50 -17.47
CA GLY A 349 9.80 19.78 -18.19
C GLY A 349 10.29 20.97 -17.34
N ARG A 350 10.35 20.83 -16.01
CA ARG A 350 10.71 21.92 -15.07
C ARG A 350 12.07 21.75 -14.41
N ILE A 351 12.74 20.61 -14.65
CA ILE A 351 13.99 20.24 -13.99
C ILE A 351 15.17 20.61 -14.89
N LYS A 352 16.16 21.31 -14.33
CA LYS A 352 17.40 21.61 -15.03
C LYS A 352 18.19 20.34 -15.30
N ALA A 353 19.02 20.35 -16.34
CA ALA A 353 19.78 19.17 -16.77
C ALA A 353 20.68 18.58 -15.66
N ASP A 354 21.22 19.43 -14.78
CA ASP A 354 22.04 19.04 -13.63
C ASP A 354 21.24 18.48 -12.43
N GLU A 355 19.92 18.67 -12.41
CA GLU A 355 19.01 18.18 -11.38
C GLU A 355 18.25 16.90 -11.79
N ILE A 356 18.58 16.30 -12.94
CA ILE A 356 17.88 15.14 -13.51
C ILE A 356 17.84 13.91 -12.55
N TYR A 357 18.79 13.82 -11.62
CA TYR A 357 18.81 12.79 -10.57
C TYR A 357 17.55 12.80 -9.69
N ARG A 358 16.87 13.95 -9.57
CA ARG A 358 15.60 14.04 -8.83
C ARG A 358 14.50 13.23 -9.52
N VAL A 359 14.40 13.32 -10.84
CA VAL A 359 13.46 12.53 -11.65
C VAL A 359 13.81 11.05 -11.55
N MET A 360 15.11 10.71 -11.65
CA MET A 360 15.60 9.34 -11.50
C MET A 360 15.21 8.73 -10.14
N ASN A 361 15.29 9.50 -9.05
CA ASN A 361 14.87 9.04 -7.73
C ASN A 361 13.36 8.77 -7.65
N VAL A 362 12.53 9.57 -8.32
CA VAL A 362 11.08 9.32 -8.40
C VAL A 362 10.77 8.10 -9.27
N ASP A 363 11.45 7.95 -10.39
CA ASP A 363 11.30 6.77 -11.26
C ASP A 363 11.69 5.47 -10.53
N ARG A 364 12.67 5.52 -9.63
CA ARG A 364 13.03 4.37 -8.78
C ARG A 364 11.87 3.92 -7.87
N ILE A 365 11.02 4.84 -7.43
CA ILE A 365 9.84 4.50 -6.62
C ILE A 365 8.86 3.66 -7.44
N GLN A 366 8.79 3.82 -8.77
CA GLN A 366 7.93 2.98 -9.61
C GLN A 366 8.32 1.50 -9.49
N LEU A 367 9.62 1.19 -9.62
CA LEU A 367 10.14 -0.18 -9.47
C LEU A 367 9.97 -0.70 -8.04
N GLN A 368 10.16 0.14 -7.02
CA GLN A 368 9.93 -0.23 -5.63
C GLN A 368 8.45 -0.55 -5.35
N ALA A 369 7.53 0.21 -5.96
CA ALA A 369 6.10 -0.02 -5.85
C ALA A 369 5.70 -1.35 -6.51
N LEU A 370 6.20 -1.62 -7.73
CA LEU A 370 5.99 -2.91 -8.40
C LEU A 370 6.62 -4.08 -7.62
N GLN A 371 7.81 -3.90 -7.03
CA GLN A 371 8.40 -4.89 -6.12
C GLN A 371 7.50 -5.14 -4.90
N GLY A 372 6.91 -4.08 -4.32
CA GLY A 372 5.94 -4.20 -3.24
C GLY A 372 4.69 -4.98 -3.66
N LEU A 373 4.16 -4.70 -4.84
CA LEU A 373 3.02 -5.41 -5.43
C LEU A 373 3.36 -6.86 -5.79
N ALA A 374 4.59 -7.18 -6.20
CA ALA A 374 5.01 -8.56 -6.42
C ALA A 374 4.90 -9.41 -5.14
N ARG A 375 5.16 -8.79 -3.98
CA ARG A 375 5.11 -9.44 -2.66
C ARG A 375 3.72 -9.50 -2.04
N SER A 376 2.84 -8.54 -2.36
CA SER A 376 1.55 -8.42 -1.65
C SER A 376 0.38 -7.83 -2.46
N GLY A 377 0.49 -7.77 -3.79
CA GLY A 377 -0.40 -7.02 -4.68
C GLY A 377 -1.80 -7.60 -4.88
N ARG A 378 -2.04 -8.86 -4.47
CA ARG A 378 -3.40 -9.41 -4.39
C ARG A 378 -4.01 -9.08 -3.04
N ILE A 379 -5.17 -8.42 -3.05
CA ILE A 379 -5.98 -8.13 -1.86
C ILE A 379 -7.15 -9.11 -1.79
N SER A 380 -7.44 -9.60 -0.57
CA SER A 380 -8.73 -10.18 -0.20
C SER A 380 -9.34 -9.29 0.88
N TYR A 381 -10.58 -8.86 0.67
CA TYR A 381 -11.24 -7.91 1.57
C TYR A 381 -12.74 -8.20 1.62
N ASP A 382 -13.27 -8.38 2.82
CA ASP A 382 -14.71 -8.44 3.08
C ASP A 382 -15.08 -7.25 4.00
N PRO A 383 -15.89 -6.28 3.55
CA PRO A 383 -16.23 -5.12 4.37
C PRO A 383 -17.06 -5.47 5.62
N PHE A 384 -17.67 -6.66 5.66
CA PHE A 384 -18.49 -7.11 6.78
C PHE A 384 -17.70 -7.91 7.82
N SER A 385 -16.49 -8.39 7.52
CA SER A 385 -15.65 -9.14 8.48
C SER A 385 -14.99 -8.25 9.54
N GLN A 386 -14.83 -6.96 9.24
CA GLN A 386 -14.08 -5.98 10.04
C GLN A 386 -12.58 -6.31 10.21
N GLU A 387 -12.04 -7.24 9.42
CA GLU A 387 -10.64 -7.63 9.51
C GLU A 387 -9.73 -6.75 8.65
N VAL A 388 -8.41 -6.93 8.83
CA VAL A 388 -7.41 -6.35 7.94
C VAL A 388 -7.49 -7.07 6.59
N PRO A 389 -7.39 -6.35 5.46
CA PRO A 389 -7.34 -6.99 4.14
C PRO A 389 -6.21 -8.02 4.06
N GLY A 390 -6.56 -9.24 3.66
CA GLY A 390 -5.60 -10.29 3.36
C GLY A 390 -4.74 -9.88 2.17
N ARG A 391 -3.43 -10.15 2.25
CA ARG A 391 -2.48 -9.79 1.19
C ARG A 391 -1.66 -10.99 0.75
N PHE A 392 -1.54 -11.15 -0.57
CA PHE A 392 -0.86 -12.29 -1.18
C PHE A 392 0.12 -11.84 -2.27
N PRO A 393 1.25 -12.57 -2.46
CA PRO A 393 2.15 -12.36 -3.58
C PRO A 393 1.41 -12.45 -4.93
N ASP A 394 1.86 -11.67 -5.91
CA ASP A 394 1.33 -11.70 -7.28
C ASP A 394 2.47 -11.63 -8.27
N SER A 395 2.61 -12.70 -9.05
CA SER A 395 3.72 -12.90 -9.95
C SER A 395 3.83 -11.89 -11.06
N ARG A 396 2.68 -11.43 -11.53
CA ARG A 396 2.51 -10.66 -12.76
C ARG A 396 3.22 -9.32 -12.70
N PHE A 397 3.50 -8.81 -11.50
CA PHE A 397 4.29 -7.59 -11.29
C PHE A 397 5.80 -7.79 -11.51
N ILE A 398 6.31 -9.02 -11.38
CA ILE A 398 7.69 -9.32 -11.79
C ILE A 398 7.78 -9.17 -13.31
N ASP A 399 6.83 -9.77 -14.03
CA ASP A 399 6.75 -9.71 -15.49
C ASP A 399 6.65 -8.26 -15.98
N SER A 400 5.88 -7.39 -15.30
CA SER A 400 5.86 -5.95 -15.60
C SER A 400 7.20 -5.22 -15.39
N ILE A 401 8.05 -5.71 -14.48
CA ILE A 401 9.37 -5.13 -14.24
C ILE A 401 10.35 -5.53 -15.34
N ILE A 402 10.41 -6.82 -15.69
CA ILE A 402 11.38 -7.37 -16.67
C ILE A 402 10.92 -7.24 -18.12
N GLY A 403 9.62 -7.33 -18.38
CA GLY A 403 9.04 -7.43 -19.71
C GLY A 403 8.71 -8.87 -20.08
N ASP A 404 8.08 -9.02 -21.24
CA ASP A 404 7.82 -10.31 -21.89
C ASP A 404 7.98 -10.15 -23.41
N ASP A 405 7.81 -11.23 -24.17
CA ASP A 405 7.94 -11.21 -25.64
C ASP A 405 7.01 -10.20 -26.33
N THR A 406 5.95 -9.76 -25.66
CA THR A 406 4.94 -8.84 -26.19
C THR A 406 5.13 -7.40 -25.69
N ARG A 407 5.91 -7.18 -24.63
CA ARG A 407 6.00 -5.87 -23.94
C ARG A 407 7.36 -5.61 -23.33
N GLU A 408 7.87 -4.41 -23.59
CA GLU A 408 9.07 -3.88 -22.93
C GLU A 408 8.83 -3.70 -21.42
N GLY A 409 9.71 -4.28 -20.60
CA GLY A 409 9.65 -4.16 -19.14
C GLY A 409 9.93 -2.75 -18.64
N LEU A 410 9.38 -2.40 -17.48
CA LEU A 410 9.61 -1.10 -16.87
C LEU A 410 11.10 -0.83 -16.59
N PHE A 411 11.86 -1.87 -16.27
CA PHE A 411 13.29 -1.75 -16.08
C PHE A 411 13.98 -1.18 -17.33
N ASP A 412 13.72 -1.76 -18.50
CA ASP A 412 14.37 -1.35 -19.75
C ASP A 412 13.95 0.07 -20.15
N GLN A 413 12.66 0.40 -19.99
CA GLN A 413 12.15 1.76 -20.18
C GLN A 413 12.92 2.78 -19.34
N LEU A 414 13.13 2.49 -18.04
CA LEU A 414 13.83 3.40 -17.12
C LEU A 414 15.34 3.41 -17.35
N TYR A 415 15.93 2.27 -17.68
CA TYR A 415 17.35 2.15 -18.02
C TYR A 415 17.67 3.03 -19.24
N LYS A 416 16.89 2.92 -20.32
CA LYS A 416 16.99 3.77 -21.51
C LYS A 416 16.75 5.24 -21.20
N LYS A 417 15.73 5.55 -20.39
CA LYS A 417 15.40 6.93 -19.99
C LYS A 417 16.58 7.64 -19.29
N HIS A 418 17.36 6.91 -18.51
CA HIS A 418 18.44 7.47 -17.67
C HIS A 418 19.86 7.12 -18.15
N TYR A 419 20.01 6.51 -19.32
CA TYR A 419 21.30 6.04 -19.85
C TYR A 419 22.37 7.15 -19.94
N PHE A 420 21.99 8.34 -20.41
CA PHE A 420 22.92 9.47 -20.57
C PHE A 420 23.04 10.36 -19.31
N VAL A 421 22.47 9.94 -18.18
CA VAL A 421 22.58 10.70 -16.92
C VAL A 421 23.98 10.54 -16.32
N ARG A 422 24.65 11.67 -16.06
CA ARG A 422 25.99 11.71 -15.48
C ARG A 422 26.05 10.93 -14.16
N GLY A 423 27.13 10.17 -13.96
CA GLY A 423 27.37 9.41 -12.73
C GLY A 423 26.76 8.00 -12.73
N ALA A 424 26.64 7.37 -13.90
CA ALA A 424 26.13 6.01 -14.06
C ALA A 424 24.68 5.85 -13.57
N GLY A 425 23.81 6.81 -13.93
CA GLY A 425 22.41 6.83 -13.47
C GLY A 425 21.66 5.53 -13.80
N SER A 426 21.81 5.03 -15.02
CA SER A 426 21.24 3.75 -15.48
C SER A 426 21.76 2.54 -14.70
N ASP A 427 23.05 2.52 -14.34
CA ASP A 427 23.67 1.38 -13.62
C ASP A 427 23.11 1.20 -12.20
N THR A 428 22.57 2.27 -11.61
CA THR A 428 21.87 2.18 -10.33
C THR A 428 20.60 1.33 -10.42
N PHE A 429 19.94 1.31 -11.58
CA PHE A 429 18.80 0.42 -11.83
C PHE A 429 19.26 -1.02 -12.04
N THR A 430 20.38 -1.24 -12.73
CA THR A 430 20.97 -2.57 -12.97
C THR A 430 21.24 -3.31 -11.66
N THR A 431 21.80 -2.59 -10.68
CA THR A 431 22.02 -3.12 -9.33
C THR A 431 20.71 -3.50 -8.64
N PHE A 432 19.68 -2.66 -8.76
CA PHE A 432 18.35 -2.96 -8.25
C PHE A 432 17.78 -4.23 -8.88
N LEU A 433 17.80 -4.34 -10.22
CA LEU A 433 17.19 -5.46 -10.91
C LEU A 433 17.87 -6.79 -10.56
N ARG A 434 19.21 -6.83 -10.60
CA ARG A 434 19.97 -8.02 -10.22
C ARG A 434 19.64 -8.49 -8.81
N ASN A 435 19.58 -7.55 -7.85
CA ASN A 435 19.24 -7.86 -6.47
C ASN A 435 17.77 -8.29 -6.31
N PHE A 436 16.86 -7.66 -7.05
CA PHE A 436 15.44 -7.98 -7.03
C PHE A 436 15.18 -9.38 -7.58
N LEU A 437 15.64 -9.67 -8.80
CA LEU A 437 15.47 -10.98 -9.43
C LEU A 437 16.18 -12.07 -8.64
N GLY A 438 17.41 -11.83 -8.17
CA GLY A 438 18.12 -12.79 -7.32
C GLY A 438 17.43 -13.02 -5.97
N SER A 439 16.68 -12.05 -5.45
CA SER A 439 15.82 -12.24 -4.27
C SER A 439 14.55 -13.01 -4.63
N ALA A 440 13.96 -12.74 -5.80
CA ALA A 440 12.77 -13.45 -6.28
C ALA A 440 13.07 -14.93 -6.54
N VAL A 441 14.19 -15.28 -7.20
CA VAL A 441 14.61 -16.70 -7.38
C VAL A 441 14.62 -17.43 -6.03
N ARG A 442 15.31 -16.84 -5.04
CA ARG A 442 15.39 -17.44 -3.69
C ARG A 442 14.03 -17.51 -3.00
N GLU A 443 13.21 -16.47 -3.13
CA GLU A 443 11.87 -16.42 -2.53
C GLU A 443 10.95 -17.51 -3.10
N TRP A 444 10.86 -17.63 -4.43
CA TRP A 444 10.04 -18.64 -5.10
C TRP A 444 10.57 -20.05 -4.89
N TYR A 445 11.89 -20.25 -4.92
CA TYR A 445 12.51 -21.54 -4.61
C TYR A 445 12.11 -22.03 -3.21
N ARG A 446 12.24 -21.17 -2.20
CA ARG A 446 11.86 -21.48 -0.82
C ARG A 446 10.36 -21.72 -0.68
N GLN A 447 9.55 -21.05 -1.47
CA GLN A 447 8.10 -21.24 -1.51
C GLN A 447 7.66 -22.50 -2.27
N GLY A 448 8.59 -23.26 -2.85
CA GLY A 448 8.27 -24.48 -3.61
C GLY A 448 7.81 -24.24 -5.04
N GLU A 449 7.88 -23.00 -5.53
CA GLU A 449 7.48 -22.60 -6.88
C GLU A 449 8.69 -22.73 -7.83
N LEU A 450 9.20 -23.96 -7.99
CA LEU A 450 10.51 -24.26 -8.60
C LEU A 450 10.61 -23.85 -10.07
N GLU A 451 9.60 -24.14 -10.88
CA GLU A 451 9.57 -23.78 -12.30
C GLU A 451 9.73 -22.26 -12.47
N ARG A 452 9.08 -21.51 -11.58
CA ARG A 452 9.10 -20.06 -11.61
C ARG A 452 10.42 -19.48 -11.10
N ALA A 453 11.00 -20.10 -10.08
CA ALA A 453 12.34 -19.75 -9.62
C ALA A 453 13.38 -19.99 -10.73
N GLN A 454 13.28 -21.11 -11.46
CA GLN A 454 14.15 -21.42 -12.61
C GLN A 454 13.98 -20.38 -13.72
N SER A 455 12.75 -20.06 -14.10
CA SER A 455 12.48 -19.04 -15.14
C SER A 455 13.12 -17.69 -14.80
N ILE A 456 13.09 -17.25 -13.55
CA ILE A 456 13.73 -15.99 -13.13
C ILE A 456 15.27 -16.13 -13.09
N LEU A 457 15.81 -17.31 -12.78
CA LEU A 457 17.26 -17.57 -12.83
C LEU A 457 17.77 -17.55 -14.28
N ASP A 458 17.00 -18.10 -15.22
CA ASP A 458 17.31 -18.04 -16.64
C ASP A 458 17.29 -16.58 -17.14
N GLU A 459 16.34 -15.79 -16.67
CA GLU A 459 16.28 -14.35 -16.97
C GLU A 459 17.49 -13.59 -16.37
N LEU A 460 17.93 -13.94 -15.15
CA LEU A 460 19.17 -13.41 -14.58
C LEU A 460 20.39 -13.80 -15.43
N ASP A 461 20.46 -15.02 -15.95
CA ASP A 461 21.55 -15.45 -16.82
C ASP A 461 21.55 -14.70 -18.16
N SER A 462 20.37 -14.50 -18.73
CA SER A 462 20.15 -13.72 -19.94
C SER A 462 20.64 -12.27 -19.75
N LEU A 463 20.25 -11.62 -18.65
CA LEU A 463 20.56 -10.20 -18.41
C LEU A 463 21.96 -9.95 -17.85
N PHE A 464 22.46 -10.82 -16.97
CA PHE A 464 23.65 -10.59 -16.16
C PHE A 464 24.69 -11.72 -16.21
N GLY A 465 24.38 -12.84 -16.82
CA GLY A 465 25.25 -14.02 -16.96
C GLY A 465 25.79 -14.16 -18.37
N THR A 466 25.35 -15.22 -19.05
CA THR A 466 25.86 -15.55 -20.39
C THR A 466 25.45 -14.54 -21.46
N GLY A 467 24.34 -13.81 -21.28
CA GLY A 467 23.95 -12.73 -22.17
C GLY A 467 24.57 -11.37 -21.85
N ALA A 468 25.30 -11.23 -20.74
CA ALA A 468 25.97 -9.99 -20.38
C ALA A 468 27.23 -9.73 -21.23
N THR A 469 27.75 -8.49 -21.17
CA THR A 469 29.02 -8.12 -21.78
C THR A 469 29.97 -7.53 -20.72
N PRO A 470 31.10 -8.19 -20.39
CA PRO A 470 31.51 -9.52 -20.86
C PRO A 470 30.63 -10.65 -20.30
N PRO A 471 30.44 -11.75 -21.05
CA PRO A 471 29.62 -12.86 -20.59
C PRO A 471 30.29 -13.59 -19.43
N ASN A 472 29.48 -14.17 -18.54
CA ASN A 472 29.92 -15.00 -17.43
C ASN A 472 28.93 -16.13 -17.15
N THR A 473 29.29 -17.11 -16.33
CA THR A 473 28.44 -18.28 -16.05
C THR A 473 27.87 -18.27 -14.63
N ALA A 474 27.75 -17.09 -14.00
CA ALA A 474 27.35 -17.00 -12.59
C ALA A 474 25.94 -17.53 -12.30
N TYR A 475 25.05 -17.54 -13.30
CA TYR A 475 23.66 -17.98 -13.17
C TYR A 475 23.37 -19.29 -13.94
N LYS A 476 24.28 -19.71 -14.84
CA LYS A 476 24.20 -20.96 -15.59
C LYS A 476 24.65 -22.18 -14.76
N VAL A 477 23.91 -22.43 -13.70
CA VAL A 477 24.09 -23.55 -12.77
C VAL A 477 22.71 -24.09 -12.37
N PRO A 478 22.61 -25.35 -11.89
CA PRO A 478 21.34 -25.86 -11.38
C PRO A 478 20.75 -24.95 -10.30
N LEU A 479 19.44 -24.73 -10.31
CA LEU A 479 18.75 -23.80 -9.42
C LEU A 479 19.04 -24.05 -7.94
N ASP A 480 19.01 -25.30 -7.51
CA ASP A 480 19.32 -25.71 -6.14
C ASP A 480 20.77 -25.37 -5.76
N VAL A 481 21.72 -25.59 -6.68
CA VAL A 481 23.13 -25.23 -6.50
C VAL A 481 23.30 -23.71 -6.42
N TRP A 482 22.63 -22.95 -7.28
CA TRP A 482 22.68 -21.50 -7.27
C TRP A 482 22.15 -20.92 -5.96
N VAL A 483 20.95 -21.37 -5.55
CA VAL A 483 20.32 -20.93 -4.31
C VAL A 483 21.19 -21.32 -3.11
N SER A 484 21.68 -22.56 -3.06
CA SER A 484 22.58 -23.05 -2.01
C SER A 484 23.85 -22.19 -1.92
N THR A 485 24.47 -21.86 -3.05
CA THR A 485 25.67 -20.99 -3.10
C THR A 485 25.38 -19.61 -2.55
N GLU A 486 24.25 -19.02 -2.94
CA GLU A 486 23.80 -17.71 -2.46
C GLU A 486 23.42 -17.68 -0.98
N THR A 487 23.05 -18.83 -0.39
CA THR A 487 22.67 -18.97 1.02
C THR A 487 23.82 -19.42 1.91
N LYS A 488 24.80 -20.19 1.41
CA LYS A 488 25.88 -20.85 2.18
C LYS A 488 26.59 -19.88 3.13
N GLY A 489 27.09 -18.76 2.61
CA GLY A 489 27.74 -17.75 3.45
C GLY A 489 26.78 -16.87 4.26
N LYS A 490 25.46 -16.87 3.99
CA LYS A 490 24.48 -16.07 4.73
C LYS A 490 24.08 -16.75 6.04
N TYR A 491 23.80 -18.05 6.01
CA TYR A 491 23.44 -18.82 7.20
C TYR A 491 24.61 -18.96 8.17
N GLU A 492 25.84 -19.10 7.68
CA GLU A 492 27.06 -19.10 8.51
C GLU A 492 27.24 -17.76 9.26
N ARG A 493 27.02 -16.63 8.58
CA ARG A 493 27.18 -15.29 9.17
C ARG A 493 26.03 -14.89 10.08
N MET A 494 24.81 -15.30 9.73
CA MET A 494 23.58 -14.96 10.43
C MET A 494 22.62 -16.17 10.45
N PRO A 495 22.80 -17.11 11.39
CA PRO A 495 21.96 -18.32 11.47
C PRO A 495 20.46 -18.06 11.62
N SER A 496 20.07 -16.92 12.22
CA SER A 496 18.67 -16.50 12.32
C SER A 496 17.96 -16.32 10.97
N VAL A 497 18.73 -16.11 9.88
CA VAL A 497 18.18 -16.02 8.52
C VAL A 497 17.63 -17.37 8.07
N ALA A 498 18.26 -18.49 8.46
CA ALA A 498 17.76 -19.83 8.13
C ALA A 498 16.38 -20.07 8.75
N ILE A 499 16.21 -19.70 10.02
CA ILE A 499 14.90 -19.77 10.71
C ILE A 499 13.88 -18.92 9.96
N SER A 500 14.21 -17.66 9.64
CA SER A 500 13.32 -16.75 8.92
C SER A 500 12.91 -17.29 7.55
N ASP A 501 13.85 -17.87 6.81
CA ASP A 501 13.62 -18.42 5.47
C ASP A 501 12.72 -19.65 5.53
N VAL A 502 12.96 -20.57 6.47
CA VAL A 502 12.13 -21.76 6.70
C VAL A 502 10.72 -21.37 7.16
N THR A 503 10.60 -20.46 8.14
CA THR A 503 9.28 -19.97 8.59
C THR A 503 8.52 -19.28 7.47
N SER A 504 9.18 -18.48 6.63
CA SER A 504 8.52 -17.81 5.50
C SER A 504 8.03 -18.80 4.44
N ALA A 505 8.84 -19.82 4.12
CA ALA A 505 8.48 -20.91 3.23
C ALA A 505 7.24 -21.67 3.72
N LEU A 506 7.28 -22.13 4.98
CA LEU A 506 6.19 -22.88 5.60
C LEU A 506 4.94 -22.03 5.76
N ARG A 507 5.08 -20.74 6.07
CA ARG A 507 3.94 -19.82 6.17
C ARG A 507 3.24 -19.68 4.82
N TYR A 508 3.98 -19.51 3.73
CA TYR A 508 3.40 -19.51 2.38
C TYR A 508 2.75 -20.86 2.05
N ALA A 509 3.39 -21.97 2.39
CA ALA A 509 2.86 -23.32 2.18
C ALA A 509 1.56 -23.60 2.93
N PHE A 510 1.40 -23.14 4.17
CA PHE A 510 0.11 -23.24 4.87
C PHE A 510 -0.98 -22.44 4.15
N ARG A 511 -0.68 -21.19 3.78
CA ARG A 511 -1.66 -20.29 3.14
C ARG A 511 -2.06 -20.73 1.74
N VAL A 512 -1.08 -21.07 0.89
CA VAL A 512 -1.29 -21.42 -0.51
C VAL A 512 -1.43 -22.92 -0.70
N GLY A 513 -0.55 -23.71 -0.10
CA GLY A 513 -0.58 -25.16 -0.25
C GLY A 513 -1.81 -25.81 0.38
N ILE A 514 -2.22 -25.35 1.57
CA ILE A 514 -3.41 -25.85 2.26
C ILE A 514 -4.61 -24.94 1.98
N GLY A 515 -4.51 -23.64 2.31
CA GLY A 515 -5.62 -22.70 2.19
C GLY A 515 -6.14 -22.49 0.77
N GLN A 516 -5.28 -22.60 -0.26
CA GLN A 516 -5.65 -22.50 -1.68
C GLN A 516 -5.56 -23.84 -2.43
N ASN A 517 -5.45 -24.96 -1.71
CA ASN A 517 -5.43 -26.32 -2.26
C ASN A 517 -4.34 -26.56 -3.34
N LYS A 518 -3.10 -26.14 -3.07
CA LYS A 518 -1.91 -26.41 -3.90
C LYS A 518 -0.91 -27.36 -3.19
N PRO A 519 -1.23 -28.66 -3.04
CA PRO A 519 -0.47 -29.56 -2.17
C PRO A 519 1.02 -29.72 -2.54
N ASP A 520 1.41 -29.53 -3.82
CA ASP A 520 2.81 -29.55 -4.25
C ASP A 520 3.64 -28.45 -3.57
N VAL A 521 3.08 -27.23 -3.46
CA VAL A 521 3.71 -26.08 -2.77
C VAL A 521 4.03 -26.43 -1.32
N TYR A 522 3.13 -27.16 -0.65
CA TYR A 522 3.36 -27.59 0.73
C TYR A 522 4.49 -28.61 0.83
N ARG A 523 4.47 -29.64 -0.02
CA ARG A 523 5.50 -30.68 -0.05
C ARG A 523 6.90 -30.11 -0.28
N GLU A 524 7.03 -29.20 -1.25
CA GLU A 524 8.33 -28.59 -1.56
C GLU A 524 8.84 -27.66 -0.44
N ALA A 525 7.96 -26.90 0.21
CA ALA A 525 8.37 -26.08 1.35
C ALA A 525 8.84 -26.94 2.55
N VAL A 526 8.19 -28.09 2.80
CA VAL A 526 8.63 -29.05 3.81
C VAL A 526 9.97 -29.70 3.43
N ASN A 527 10.16 -30.06 2.15
CA ASN A 527 11.44 -30.55 1.66
C ASN A 527 12.56 -29.53 1.88
N PHE A 528 12.31 -28.26 1.55
CA PHE A 528 13.24 -27.16 1.79
C PHE A 528 13.56 -27.03 3.30
N ALA A 529 12.55 -27.01 4.16
CA ALA A 529 12.73 -26.92 5.61
C ALA A 529 13.60 -28.07 6.18
N ASN A 530 13.34 -29.29 5.71
CA ASN A 530 14.10 -30.48 6.10
C ASN A 530 15.55 -30.42 5.61
N ASN A 531 15.78 -29.97 4.38
CA ASN A 531 17.13 -29.82 3.83
C ASN A 531 17.96 -28.80 4.61
N VAL A 532 17.39 -27.64 4.94
CA VAL A 532 18.07 -26.63 5.78
C VAL A 532 18.35 -27.20 7.18
N THR A 533 17.39 -27.89 7.78
CA THR A 533 17.58 -28.52 9.11
C THR A 533 18.69 -29.57 9.08
N LYS A 534 18.74 -30.38 8.02
CA LYS A 534 19.78 -31.39 7.80
C LYS A 534 21.16 -30.75 7.64
N GLU A 535 21.28 -29.68 6.84
CA GLU A 535 22.52 -28.93 6.66
C GLU A 535 23.07 -28.41 8.00
N PHE A 536 22.20 -27.88 8.87
CA PHE A 536 22.60 -27.43 10.20
C PHE A 536 23.01 -28.55 11.15
N ARG A 537 22.45 -29.76 11.00
CA ARG A 537 22.83 -30.95 11.78
C ARG A 537 24.15 -31.57 11.33
N GLU A 538 24.42 -31.57 10.03
CA GLU A 538 25.53 -32.33 9.42
C GLU A 538 26.80 -31.51 9.14
N ASN A 539 26.75 -30.18 9.15
CA ASN A 539 27.91 -29.37 8.76
C ASN A 539 28.96 -29.28 9.88
N ASP A 540 30.16 -29.83 9.64
CA ASP A 540 31.31 -29.91 10.57
C ASP A 540 32.16 -28.62 10.67
N TYR A 541 32.06 -27.66 9.72
CA TYR A 541 32.83 -26.39 9.74
C TYR A 541 32.34 -25.35 10.74
N ASN A 542 31.29 -25.74 11.44
CA ASN A 542 30.62 -25.11 12.53
C ASN A 542 31.52 -25.10 13.79
N ASN A 543 32.72 -24.54 13.68
CA ASN A 543 33.65 -24.33 14.79
C ASN A 543 33.13 -23.18 15.66
N TYR A 544 32.20 -23.54 16.54
CA TYR A 544 31.29 -22.66 17.24
C TYR A 544 31.60 -22.48 18.74
N THR A 545 32.82 -22.79 19.15
CA THR A 545 33.28 -22.63 20.54
C THR A 545 33.87 -21.26 20.85
N SER A 546 34.18 -20.40 19.86
CA SER A 546 34.87 -19.12 20.11
C SER A 546 34.11 -17.83 19.78
N LYS A 547 32.94 -17.88 19.12
CA LYS A 547 32.15 -16.65 18.81
C LYS A 547 30.66 -16.67 19.19
N PHE A 548 30.01 -17.82 19.34
CA PHE A 548 28.54 -17.88 19.60
C PHE A 548 28.08 -18.83 20.72
N GLY A 549 28.94 -19.68 21.27
CA GLY A 549 28.60 -20.59 22.37
C GLY A 549 27.75 -21.80 21.92
N SER A 550 28.08 -22.99 22.42
CA SER A 550 27.46 -24.27 22.01
C SER A 550 25.95 -24.37 22.30
N GLY A 551 25.41 -23.59 23.25
CA GLY A 551 23.97 -23.56 23.58
C GLY A 551 23.11 -23.01 22.45
N ARG A 552 23.54 -21.92 21.79
CA ARG A 552 22.73 -21.22 20.77
C ARG A 552 22.42 -22.06 19.55
N ILE A 553 23.26 -23.03 19.20
CA ILE A 553 23.05 -23.91 18.02
C ILE A 553 22.04 -25.01 18.32
N LYS A 554 22.09 -25.59 19.52
CA LYS A 554 21.03 -26.52 19.95
C LYS A 554 19.67 -25.82 19.93
N ASP A 555 19.62 -24.55 20.32
CA ASP A 555 18.40 -23.74 20.24
C ASP A 555 17.96 -23.54 18.78
N ILE A 556 18.89 -23.17 17.87
CA ILE A 556 18.56 -22.98 16.44
C ILE A 556 18.07 -24.29 15.80
N ILE A 557 18.77 -25.40 16.01
CA ILE A 557 18.38 -26.71 15.47
C ILE A 557 17.01 -27.10 16.02
N GLY A 558 16.77 -26.94 17.32
CA GLY A 558 15.46 -27.20 17.92
C GLY A 558 14.34 -26.34 17.33
N VAL A 559 14.61 -25.07 17.02
CA VAL A 559 13.67 -24.17 16.33
C VAL A 559 13.41 -24.62 14.90
N LEU A 560 14.44 -25.03 14.15
CA LEU A 560 14.30 -25.54 12.77
C LEU A 560 13.51 -26.85 12.74
N GLU A 561 13.77 -27.78 13.67
CA GLU A 561 13.04 -29.03 13.82
C GLU A 561 11.56 -28.81 14.17
N SER A 562 11.29 -27.76 14.95
CA SER A 562 9.93 -27.37 15.35
C SER A 562 9.30 -26.33 14.40
N SER A 563 9.92 -26.04 13.25
CA SER A 563 9.54 -24.89 12.42
C SER A 563 8.12 -24.97 11.88
N ALA A 564 7.64 -26.14 11.46
CA ALA A 564 6.24 -26.33 11.03
C ALA A 564 5.24 -26.03 12.15
N GLN A 565 5.53 -26.50 13.36
CA GLN A 565 4.73 -26.24 14.55
C GLN A 565 4.71 -24.75 14.92
N ILE A 566 5.88 -24.13 15.04
CA ILE A 566 6.04 -22.71 15.38
C ILE A 566 5.34 -21.83 14.33
N THR A 567 5.55 -22.13 13.05
CA THR A 567 4.97 -21.35 11.95
C THR A 567 3.46 -21.47 11.91
N PHE A 568 2.92 -22.67 12.13
CA PHE A 568 1.49 -22.89 12.18
C PHE A 568 0.86 -22.16 13.36
N GLU A 569 1.48 -22.19 14.55
CA GLU A 569 1.02 -21.42 15.71
C GLU A 569 0.99 -19.91 15.45
N GLN A 570 2.07 -19.39 14.86
CA GLN A 570 2.15 -17.98 14.48
C GLN A 570 1.05 -17.62 13.49
N LEU A 571 0.86 -18.42 12.44
CA LEU A 571 -0.16 -18.19 11.42
C LEU A 571 -1.57 -18.20 12.02
N MET A 572 -1.89 -19.19 12.86
CA MET A 572 -3.22 -19.31 13.45
C MET A 572 -3.56 -18.16 14.39
N THR A 573 -2.57 -17.52 14.99
CA THR A 573 -2.77 -16.41 15.95
C THR A 573 -2.48 -15.02 15.36
N ASP A 574 -2.17 -14.95 14.06
CA ASP A 574 -1.84 -13.71 13.36
C ASP A 574 -3.12 -12.96 12.93
N PRO A 575 -3.38 -11.76 13.45
CA PRO A 575 -4.57 -10.98 13.11
C PRO A 575 -4.54 -10.41 11.68
N THR A 576 -3.44 -10.54 10.95
CA THR A 576 -3.33 -10.14 9.53
C THR A 576 -3.77 -11.25 8.58
N ILE A 577 -4.02 -12.46 9.10
CA ILE A 577 -4.61 -13.57 8.37
C ILE A 577 -6.07 -13.67 8.78
N SER A 578 -6.97 -13.63 7.80
CA SER A 578 -8.40 -13.59 8.06
C SER A 578 -8.87 -14.85 8.80
N ILE A 579 -9.96 -14.74 9.55
CA ILE A 579 -10.53 -15.91 10.23
C ILE A 579 -10.98 -16.97 9.22
N GLU A 580 -11.50 -16.57 8.06
CA GLU A 580 -11.91 -17.48 6.98
C GLU A 580 -10.71 -18.29 6.46
N GLU A 581 -9.57 -17.62 6.22
CA GLU A 581 -8.35 -18.30 5.77
C GLU A 581 -7.85 -19.29 6.84
N ARG A 582 -7.88 -18.90 8.12
CA ARG A 582 -7.49 -19.76 9.24
C ARG A 582 -8.42 -20.96 9.41
N LEU A 583 -9.72 -20.79 9.19
CA LEU A 583 -10.69 -21.90 9.20
C LEU A 583 -10.39 -22.90 8.10
N ALA A 584 -10.15 -22.43 6.88
CA ALA A 584 -9.81 -23.28 5.75
C ALA A 584 -8.50 -24.07 6.00
N ILE A 585 -7.48 -23.40 6.54
CA ILE A 585 -6.20 -24.03 6.89
C ILE A 585 -6.39 -25.05 8.02
N TRP A 586 -7.11 -24.71 9.09
CA TRP A 586 -7.37 -25.60 10.22
C TRP A 586 -8.11 -26.88 9.79
N ALA A 587 -9.11 -26.75 8.91
CA ALA A 587 -9.87 -27.87 8.39
C ALA A 587 -9.06 -28.73 7.39
N GLY A 588 -8.11 -28.13 6.68
CA GLY A 588 -7.35 -28.79 5.62
C GLY A 588 -6.04 -29.44 6.05
N VAL A 589 -5.42 -28.99 7.15
CA VAL A 589 -4.01 -29.30 7.44
C VAL A 589 -3.71 -30.79 7.62
N ASP A 590 -4.60 -31.56 8.24
CA ASP A 590 -4.38 -33.00 8.49
C ASP A 590 -4.31 -33.85 7.21
N LYS A 591 -4.78 -33.31 6.06
CA LYS A 591 -4.63 -33.98 4.76
C LYS A 591 -3.18 -34.05 4.31
N LEU A 592 -2.36 -33.08 4.72
CA LEU A 592 -0.98 -32.94 4.29
C LEU A 592 0.03 -33.11 5.43
N GLU A 593 -0.34 -32.78 6.67
CA GLU A 593 0.51 -32.87 7.86
C GLU A 593 -0.27 -33.44 9.05
N ARG A 594 -0.23 -34.77 9.20
CA ARG A 594 -0.95 -35.45 10.28
C ARG A 594 -0.30 -35.20 11.64
N GLY A 595 -1.12 -34.88 12.63
CA GLY A 595 -0.68 -34.74 14.02
C GLY A 595 -0.09 -33.38 14.37
N LEU A 596 -0.14 -32.40 13.46
CA LEU A 596 0.25 -31.02 13.76
C LEU A 596 -0.74 -30.35 14.72
N ARG A 597 -2.05 -30.48 14.45
CA ARG A 597 -3.09 -29.81 15.24
C ARG A 597 -3.06 -30.20 16.74
N PRO A 598 -2.98 -31.49 17.13
CA PRO A 598 -2.88 -31.87 18.54
C PRO A 598 -1.68 -31.26 19.26
N ARG A 599 -0.56 -31.07 18.55
CA ARG A 599 0.67 -30.52 19.13
C ARG A 599 0.53 -29.04 19.50
N VAL A 600 -0.31 -28.31 18.78
CA VAL A 600 -0.43 -26.84 18.89
C VAL A 600 -1.69 -26.37 19.61
N TYR A 601 -2.75 -27.19 19.64
CA TYR A 601 -4.11 -26.76 20.02
C TYR A 601 -4.13 -26.04 21.37
N ASP A 602 -3.63 -26.67 22.42
CA ASP A 602 -3.63 -26.11 23.78
C ASP A 602 -2.80 -24.81 23.89
N ARG A 603 -1.86 -24.55 22.97
CA ARG A 603 -1.06 -23.31 22.94
C ARG A 603 -1.76 -22.15 22.23
N ILE A 604 -2.64 -22.44 21.27
CA ILE A 604 -3.27 -21.41 20.45
C ILE A 604 -4.73 -21.17 20.80
N ALA A 605 -5.43 -22.16 21.36
CA ALA A 605 -6.89 -22.17 21.49
C ALA A 605 -7.42 -20.91 22.20
N SER A 606 -6.88 -20.56 23.38
CA SER A 606 -7.35 -19.38 24.13
C SER A 606 -7.17 -18.07 23.34
N ARG A 607 -6.01 -17.87 22.70
CA ARG A 607 -5.75 -16.65 21.93
C ARG A 607 -6.60 -16.59 20.66
N LEU A 608 -6.74 -17.72 19.97
CA LEU A 608 -7.56 -17.83 18.77
C LEU A 608 -9.05 -17.64 19.09
N GLN A 609 -9.51 -18.15 20.22
CA GLN A 609 -10.87 -17.97 20.71
C GLN A 609 -11.18 -16.49 20.93
N VAL A 610 -10.33 -15.75 21.66
CA VAL A 610 -10.53 -14.30 21.87
C VAL A 610 -10.62 -13.55 20.54
N GLN A 611 -9.78 -13.90 19.56
CA GLN A 611 -9.83 -13.29 18.23
C GLN A 611 -11.10 -13.68 17.47
N TYR A 612 -11.53 -14.94 17.57
CA TYR A 612 -12.74 -15.44 16.93
C TYR A 612 -14.00 -14.81 17.52
N GLU A 613 -14.07 -14.61 18.84
CA GLU A 613 -15.18 -13.96 19.54
C GLU A 613 -15.39 -12.49 19.10
N MET A 614 -14.32 -11.82 18.65
CA MET A 614 -14.43 -10.48 18.04
C MET A 614 -14.92 -10.53 16.59
N HIS A 615 -14.80 -11.67 15.92
CA HIS A 615 -15.19 -11.85 14.53
C HIS A 615 -16.70 -12.06 14.40
N PRO A 616 -17.38 -11.51 13.38
CA PRO A 616 -18.83 -11.64 13.21
C PRO A 616 -19.34 -13.09 13.26
N LEU A 617 -18.61 -14.03 12.66
CA LEU A 617 -19.02 -15.45 12.61
C LEU A 617 -19.24 -16.11 13.99
N SER A 618 -18.65 -15.56 15.07
CA SER A 618 -18.88 -16.07 16.43
C SER A 618 -20.34 -15.97 16.89
N LYS A 619 -21.13 -15.10 16.26
CA LYS A 619 -22.58 -14.99 16.52
C LYS A 619 -23.38 -16.13 15.90
N LEU A 620 -22.82 -16.83 14.90
CA LEU A 620 -23.50 -17.89 14.16
C LEU A 620 -23.07 -19.29 14.61
N ARG A 621 -21.80 -19.46 15.00
CA ARG A 621 -21.27 -20.74 15.47
C ARG A 621 -20.24 -20.54 16.57
N THR A 622 -20.15 -21.50 17.48
CA THR A 622 -19.21 -21.43 18.61
C THR A 622 -17.78 -21.69 18.15
N PHE A 623 -16.81 -21.34 19.00
CA PHE A 623 -15.40 -21.58 18.74
C PHE A 623 -15.11 -23.08 18.50
N GLU A 624 -15.74 -23.97 19.26
CA GLU A 624 -15.54 -25.42 19.17
C GLU A 624 -16.06 -26.00 17.84
N VAL A 625 -17.07 -25.38 17.23
CA VAL A 625 -17.55 -25.76 15.90
C VAL A 625 -16.61 -25.23 14.82
N ALA A 626 -16.12 -24.01 14.98
CA ALA A 626 -15.24 -23.35 14.02
C ALA A 626 -13.83 -23.95 14.00
N PHE A 627 -13.27 -24.21 15.18
CA PHE A 627 -11.94 -24.77 15.43
C PHE A 627 -12.05 -25.99 16.34
N PRO A 628 -12.61 -27.12 15.84
CA PRO A 628 -12.82 -28.31 16.66
C PRO A 628 -11.52 -28.86 17.18
N GLU A 629 -11.58 -29.44 18.39
CA GLU A 629 -10.47 -30.20 18.97
C GLU A 629 -9.98 -31.25 17.97
N PRO A 630 -8.67 -31.32 17.72
CA PRO A 630 -8.15 -32.23 16.72
C PRO A 630 -8.17 -33.69 17.22
N PRO A 631 -8.32 -34.66 16.30
CA PRO A 631 -8.26 -36.06 16.67
C PRO A 631 -6.89 -36.39 17.28
N GLY A 632 -6.89 -37.15 18.39
CA GLY A 632 -5.66 -37.54 19.09
C GLY A 632 -5.13 -36.52 20.09
N LEU A 633 -5.87 -35.45 20.40
CA LEU A 633 -5.48 -34.45 21.40
C LEU A 633 -5.26 -35.07 22.80
N ASP A 634 -6.17 -35.92 23.29
CA ASP A 634 -6.02 -36.54 24.60
C ASP A 634 -4.80 -37.46 24.70
N ALA A 635 -4.53 -38.23 23.64
CA ALA A 635 -3.32 -39.05 23.56
C ALA A 635 -2.06 -38.19 23.59
N TRP A 636 -2.09 -37.02 22.94
CA TRP A 636 -0.99 -36.05 23.00
C TRP A 636 -0.82 -35.45 24.41
N ARG A 637 -1.91 -35.06 25.07
CA ARG A 637 -1.90 -34.57 26.46
C ARG A 637 -1.32 -35.61 27.42
N GLN A 638 -1.70 -36.88 27.27
CA GLN A 638 -1.14 -37.99 28.06
C GLN A 638 0.35 -38.19 27.80
N LYS A 639 0.79 -38.11 26.54
CA LYS A 639 2.22 -38.18 26.19
C LYS A 639 3.03 -37.08 26.90
N LEU A 640 2.57 -35.83 26.83
CA LEU A 640 3.23 -34.70 27.51
C LEU A 640 3.26 -34.87 29.04
N ALA A 641 2.17 -35.36 29.63
CA ALA A 641 2.12 -35.64 31.06
C ALA A 641 3.16 -36.71 31.47
N ASN A 642 3.31 -37.76 30.67
CA ASN A 642 4.31 -38.81 30.91
C ASN A 642 5.75 -38.27 30.76
N GLU A 643 6.03 -37.46 29.74
CA GLU A 643 7.34 -36.81 29.55
C GLU A 643 7.68 -35.86 30.70
N ALA A 644 6.71 -35.06 31.16
CA ALA A 644 6.89 -34.16 32.31
C ALA A 644 7.14 -34.92 33.61
N ASN A 645 6.43 -36.05 33.83
CA ASN A 645 6.65 -36.91 34.99
C ASN A 645 8.03 -37.59 34.95
N ALA A 646 8.48 -38.04 33.78
CA ALA A 646 9.81 -38.61 33.60
C ALA A 646 10.92 -37.57 33.88
N ALA A 647 10.78 -36.35 33.36
CA ALA A 647 11.73 -35.26 33.60
C ALA A 647 11.79 -34.83 35.08
N ARG A 648 10.65 -34.84 35.79
CA ARG A 648 10.61 -34.62 37.25
C ARG A 648 11.34 -35.72 38.01
N GLY A 649 11.13 -36.99 37.63
CA GLY A 649 11.84 -38.13 38.24
C GLY A 649 13.35 -38.10 37.99
N GLU A 650 13.80 -37.67 36.80
CA GLU A 650 15.23 -37.46 36.51
C GLU A 650 15.83 -36.29 37.31
N ALA A 651 15.09 -35.20 37.50
CA ALA A 651 15.52 -34.07 38.33
C ALA A 651 15.60 -34.42 39.82
N GLU A 652 14.69 -35.26 40.32
CA GLU A 652 14.75 -35.79 41.69
C GLU A 652 15.92 -36.77 41.90
N ASN A 653 16.25 -37.59 40.89
CA ASN A 653 17.39 -38.51 40.93
C ASN A 653 18.75 -37.81 40.76
N ASN A 654 18.81 -36.67 40.07
CA ASN A 654 20.04 -35.86 39.90
C ASN A 654 20.21 -34.77 40.98
N ASN A 655 19.44 -34.82 42.07
CA ASN A 655 19.58 -33.90 43.19
C ASN A 655 20.88 -34.22 43.97
N PRO A 656 21.86 -33.29 44.10
CA PRO A 656 23.16 -33.54 44.75
C PRO A 656 23.07 -33.90 46.25
N SER A 657 21.88 -33.81 46.83
CA SER A 657 21.61 -34.18 48.23
C SER A 657 21.49 -35.70 48.46
N ASN A 658 21.33 -36.51 47.40
CA ASN A 658 21.20 -37.97 47.50
C ASN A 658 22.51 -38.76 47.25
N THR A 659 23.65 -38.08 47.09
CA THR A 659 24.99 -38.71 47.07
C THR A 659 25.80 -38.31 48.30
N ILE A 660 25.33 -38.72 49.49
CA ILE A 660 26.22 -38.93 50.64
C ILE A 660 26.02 -40.38 51.07
N ASP A 661 26.73 -41.28 50.39
CA ASP A 661 26.98 -42.60 50.95
C ASP A 661 28.06 -42.44 52.03
N ARG A 662 27.63 -42.55 53.30
CA ARG A 662 28.53 -42.78 54.42
C ARG A 662 29.08 -44.20 54.30
N LYS A 663 30.38 -44.33 54.03
CA LYS A 663 31.25 -45.31 54.70
C LYS A 663 32.71 -44.90 54.62
#